data_AF-A0A0C3B6M3-F1
#
_entry.id   AF-A0A0C3B6M3-F1
#
_cell.length_a   1.000
_cell.length_b   1.000
_cell.length_c   1.000
_cell.angle_alpha   90.00
_cell.angle_beta   90.00
_cell.angle_gamma   90.00
#
_symmetry.space_group_name_H-M   'P 1'
#
loop_
_entity.id
_entity.type
_entity.pdbx_description
1 polymer ?
#
loop_
_entity_poly.entity_id
_entity_poly.type
_entity_poly.pdbx_seq_one_letter_code
_entity_poly.pdbx_strand_id
1 'polypeptide(L)'
;MRLLRGLTFSMFLLVQGTEIWVAAENAYNERVARVENQIIARLRDRLGTARNANEMFRVFSKFNALFVRPKIRGAIQEYQTQLIESVKEDIKRLHDKFKTQYRFSEAYHMSQMRDLPPIAGAIIWARQIERQLLTYMKRVEDVLGKGWELYAEGQKLQSESAAFRKKLDTRPVYDAWLHDINRRDMGVNGRLFEIVRLRGGGFQLAVNFDPQVITLFKEVRNLLWLNFQVPHAITNMAKDAKRVYPHAVSLMETVRTYGQTLDLVENNKGIEWLVAEYRNEAQRMVSRGMNIRWDYFVNQYDAARYVTSADGRDNRHIQFVREFASVVSILQDKTNSVIDLYKDILRAVEDLATCPYTSEAFSELLAKIQAAIDRLNLEGYANLEHWVAELDKRIEGILLQRLVHIIKVWCAEFDRTDDGDTRRDAPIRETFSKRRGDKRLKEEKFLEGNMTLKPIVHEIRIQNQVIFLDPPIEYARSTWIHQLHDWLGIVCRLRRIQSSRYEIGLQMQGAAVVETSYISLLTHFPDNALERPFSLIEIKVQHLRDYVGKWLQFQSLWDLEAEYVFNRLGEDLAHWQQLLTEIKKARSTFDTSETQKSFGVCVIDYEQVQARVNAKYDSWQRDILSRFGVKLGNAMKEMHASILKARNELEHHSLR
;
A
#
# COMPACT_ATOMS: atom_id res chain seq x y z
N MET A 1 -88.75 -46.34 43.39
CA MET A 1 -88.45 -45.92 41.99
C MET A 1 -88.60 -47.03 40.93
N ARG A 2 -89.15 -48.23 41.21
CA ARG A 2 -89.44 -49.25 40.17
C ARG A 2 -90.90 -49.28 39.70
N LEU A 3 -91.84 -48.77 40.50
CA LEU A 3 -93.25 -48.62 40.11
C LEU A 3 -93.50 -47.48 39.10
N LEU A 4 -92.59 -46.49 39.00
CA LEU A 4 -92.67 -45.42 37.99
C LEU A 4 -92.19 -45.85 36.60
N ARG A 5 -91.34 -46.88 36.47
CA ARG A 5 -90.84 -47.35 35.17
C ARG A 5 -91.83 -48.28 34.44
N GLY A 6 -92.65 -49.03 35.17
CA GLY A 6 -93.70 -49.87 34.59
C GLY A 6 -94.85 -49.04 33.98
N LEU A 7 -95.19 -47.92 34.61
CA LEU A 7 -96.20 -46.97 34.12
C LEU A 7 -95.69 -46.15 32.93
N THR A 8 -94.40 -45.84 32.84
CA THR A 8 -93.84 -45.17 31.65
C THR A 8 -93.77 -46.12 30.46
N PHE A 9 -93.40 -47.39 30.63
CA PHE A 9 -93.22 -48.27 29.47
C PHE A 9 -94.54 -48.67 28.78
N SER A 10 -95.65 -48.83 29.53
CA SER A 10 -96.96 -49.06 28.91
C SER A 10 -97.53 -47.78 28.26
N MET A 11 -97.22 -46.61 28.84
CA MET A 11 -97.61 -45.33 28.26
C MET A 11 -96.87 -45.07 26.94
N PHE A 12 -95.61 -45.49 26.79
CA PHE A 12 -94.78 -45.30 25.59
C PHE A 12 -95.09 -46.22 24.39
N LEU A 13 -95.83 -47.33 24.57
CA LEU A 13 -96.22 -48.27 23.51
C LEU A 13 -97.70 -48.15 23.08
N LEU A 14 -98.47 -47.32 23.78
CA LEU A 14 -99.77 -46.87 23.30
C LEU A 14 -99.56 -45.85 22.17
N VAL A 15 -100.42 -45.83 21.16
CA VAL A 15 -100.38 -44.85 20.04
C VAL A 15 -100.20 -43.42 20.58
N GLN A 16 -100.84 -43.11 21.71
CA GLN A 16 -100.72 -41.83 22.42
C GLN A 16 -99.30 -41.55 22.97
N GLY A 17 -98.54 -42.54 23.44
CA GLY A 17 -97.17 -42.33 23.93
C GLY A 17 -96.13 -42.22 22.83
N THR A 18 -96.32 -42.94 21.73
CA THR A 18 -95.55 -42.70 20.51
C THR A 18 -95.85 -41.30 19.96
N GLU A 19 -97.10 -40.85 20.00
CA GLU A 19 -97.45 -39.47 19.61
C GLU A 19 -96.86 -38.44 20.56
N ILE A 20 -96.89 -38.66 21.88
CA ILE A 20 -96.28 -37.75 22.87
C ILE A 20 -94.75 -37.74 22.72
N TRP A 21 -94.11 -38.89 22.47
CA TRP A 21 -92.67 -38.96 22.28
C TRP A 21 -92.26 -38.35 20.94
N VAL A 22 -92.97 -38.62 19.85
CA VAL A 22 -92.73 -37.97 18.55
C VAL A 22 -92.97 -36.47 18.66
N ALA A 23 -93.99 -36.02 19.40
CA ALA A 23 -94.21 -34.60 19.66
C ALA A 23 -93.07 -33.98 20.51
N ALA A 24 -92.58 -34.68 21.52
CA ALA A 24 -91.47 -34.25 22.35
C ALA A 24 -90.12 -34.28 21.60
N GLU A 25 -89.91 -35.29 20.76
CA GLU A 25 -88.75 -35.43 19.87
C GLU A 25 -88.78 -34.33 18.82
N ASN A 26 -89.93 -34.04 18.22
CA ASN A 26 -90.10 -32.93 17.29
C ASN A 26 -89.85 -31.58 17.97
N ALA A 27 -90.38 -31.36 19.17
CA ALA A 27 -90.13 -30.15 19.95
C ALA A 27 -88.65 -30.02 20.37
N TYR A 28 -88.00 -31.13 20.71
CA TYR A 28 -86.57 -31.17 21.01
C TYR A 28 -85.73 -30.91 19.76
N ASN A 29 -86.04 -31.57 18.64
CA ASN A 29 -85.38 -31.37 17.34
C ASN A 29 -85.58 -29.94 16.83
N GLU A 30 -86.73 -29.31 17.11
CA GLU A 30 -86.97 -27.90 16.78
C GLU A 30 -86.10 -26.98 17.65
N ARG A 31 -86.00 -27.23 18.96
CA ARG A 31 -85.09 -26.49 19.86
C ARG A 31 -83.63 -26.69 19.48
N VAL A 32 -83.23 -27.92 19.16
CA VAL A 32 -81.88 -28.26 18.68
C VAL A 32 -81.62 -27.56 17.35
N ALA A 33 -82.57 -27.57 16.41
CA ALA A 33 -82.42 -26.87 15.13
C ALA A 33 -82.22 -25.35 15.31
N ARG A 34 -82.89 -24.73 16.28
CA ARG A 34 -82.66 -23.31 16.62
C ARG A 34 -81.23 -23.09 17.15
N VAL A 35 -80.72 -23.97 18.00
CA VAL A 35 -79.34 -23.93 18.50
C VAL A 35 -78.33 -24.20 17.37
N GLU A 36 -78.59 -25.17 16.51
CA GLU A 36 -77.78 -25.47 15.32
C GLU A 36 -77.70 -24.24 14.39
N ASN A 37 -78.82 -23.55 14.15
CA ASN A 37 -78.82 -22.33 13.35
C ASN A 37 -78.02 -21.19 13.99
N GLN A 38 -78.07 -21.03 15.32
CA GLN A 38 -77.23 -20.05 16.02
C GLN A 38 -75.73 -20.42 15.96
N ILE A 39 -75.40 -21.70 16.06
CA ILE A 39 -74.04 -22.20 15.90
C ILE A 39 -73.55 -21.97 14.47
N ILE A 40 -74.39 -22.25 13.45
CA ILE A 40 -74.08 -22.00 12.04
C ILE A 40 -73.79 -20.53 11.80
N ALA A 41 -74.61 -19.61 12.32
CA ALA A 41 -74.39 -18.18 12.19
C ALA A 41 -73.03 -17.76 12.79
N ARG A 42 -72.76 -18.15 14.03
CA ARG A 42 -71.48 -17.84 14.70
C ARG A 42 -70.27 -18.48 14.05
N LEU A 43 -70.42 -19.68 13.48
CA LEU A 43 -69.36 -20.39 12.81
C LEU A 43 -69.07 -19.77 11.43
N ARG A 44 -70.11 -19.35 10.68
CA ARG A 44 -69.97 -18.58 9.45
C ARG A 44 -69.30 -17.23 9.71
N ASP A 45 -69.67 -16.52 10.76
CA ASP A 45 -69.03 -15.25 11.12
C ASP A 45 -67.54 -15.45 11.46
N ARG A 46 -67.19 -16.53 12.18
CA ARG A 46 -65.79 -16.85 12.52
C ARG A 46 -64.97 -17.36 11.33
N LEU A 47 -65.59 -18.07 10.40
CA LEU A 47 -64.92 -18.51 9.17
C LEU A 47 -64.79 -17.36 8.16
N GLY A 48 -65.80 -16.48 8.06
CA GLY A 48 -65.79 -15.30 7.19
C GLY A 48 -64.81 -14.21 7.65
N THR A 49 -64.49 -14.17 8.95
CA THR A 49 -63.47 -13.27 9.52
C THR A 49 -62.04 -13.82 9.41
N ALA A 50 -61.86 -15.10 9.10
CA ALA A 50 -60.54 -15.71 8.92
C ALA A 50 -59.93 -15.30 7.57
N ARG A 51 -58.70 -14.78 7.59
CA ARG A 51 -58.03 -14.30 6.35
C ARG A 51 -57.25 -15.39 5.64
N ASN A 52 -56.81 -16.41 6.37
CA ASN A 52 -55.89 -17.43 5.89
C ASN A 52 -56.47 -18.85 6.07
N ALA A 53 -56.18 -19.74 5.14
CA ALA A 53 -56.56 -21.16 5.22
C ALA A 53 -56.08 -21.81 6.53
N ASN A 54 -54.87 -21.46 7.02
CA ASN A 54 -54.34 -21.94 8.30
C ASN A 54 -55.19 -21.54 9.52
N GLU A 55 -55.81 -20.36 9.50
CA GLU A 55 -56.69 -19.90 10.58
C GLU A 55 -58.05 -20.62 10.51
N MET A 56 -58.57 -20.78 9.29
CA MET A 56 -59.76 -21.60 9.06
C MET A 56 -59.55 -23.04 9.57
N PHE A 57 -58.43 -23.70 9.24
CA PHE A 57 -58.11 -25.04 9.77
C PHE A 57 -58.09 -25.11 11.30
N ARG A 58 -57.61 -24.07 11.99
CA ARG A 58 -57.63 -24.00 13.46
C ARG A 58 -59.05 -23.90 14.03
N VAL A 59 -59.94 -23.17 13.35
CA VAL A 59 -61.36 -23.08 13.71
C VAL A 59 -62.03 -24.44 13.49
N PHE A 60 -61.80 -25.08 12.35
CA PHE A 60 -62.34 -26.39 12.03
C PHE A 60 -61.90 -27.49 13.01
N SER A 61 -60.62 -27.55 13.36
CA SER A 61 -60.10 -28.53 14.32
C SER A 61 -60.77 -28.43 15.71
N LYS A 62 -61.09 -27.21 16.16
CA LYS A 62 -61.80 -26.97 17.44
C LYS A 62 -63.28 -27.39 17.42
N PHE A 63 -63.93 -27.32 16.25
CA PHE A 63 -65.35 -27.63 16.09
C PHE A 63 -65.62 -29.00 15.45
N ASN A 64 -64.59 -29.84 15.28
CA ASN A 64 -64.69 -31.15 14.61
C ASN A 64 -65.82 -32.04 15.17
N ALA A 65 -66.03 -32.04 16.49
CA ALA A 65 -67.09 -32.80 17.14
C ALA A 65 -68.53 -32.40 16.72
N LEU A 66 -68.72 -31.19 16.20
CA LEU A 66 -70.02 -30.67 15.77
C LEU A 66 -70.39 -31.07 14.33
N PHE A 67 -69.42 -31.56 13.53
CA PHE A 67 -69.59 -31.87 12.11
C PHE A 67 -70.30 -33.21 11.85
N VAL A 68 -70.65 -33.95 12.91
CA VAL A 68 -71.50 -35.14 12.83
C VAL A 68 -72.97 -34.76 12.52
N ARG A 69 -73.38 -33.51 12.80
CA ARG A 69 -74.76 -33.02 12.56
C ARG A 69 -74.98 -32.61 11.09
N PRO A 70 -75.98 -33.15 10.38
CA PRO A 70 -76.20 -32.88 8.95
C PRO A 70 -76.41 -31.41 8.58
N LYS A 71 -77.16 -30.64 9.38
CA LYS A 71 -77.44 -29.21 9.11
C LYS A 71 -76.19 -28.34 9.20
N ILE A 72 -75.39 -28.56 10.25
CA ILE A 72 -74.10 -27.87 10.44
C ILE A 72 -73.13 -28.25 9.32
N ARG A 73 -73.07 -29.53 8.96
CA ARG A 73 -72.22 -30.04 7.88
C ARG A 73 -72.58 -29.45 6.52
N GLY A 74 -73.87 -29.40 6.16
CA GLY A 74 -74.33 -28.78 4.91
C GLY A 74 -74.00 -27.28 4.84
N ALA A 75 -74.10 -26.56 5.97
CA ALA A 75 -73.81 -25.12 6.02
C ALA A 75 -72.31 -24.77 5.83
N ILE A 76 -71.42 -25.75 6.02
CA ILE A 76 -69.96 -25.60 6.01
C ILE A 76 -69.34 -26.21 4.74
N GLN A 77 -70.11 -26.93 3.93
CA GLN A 77 -69.66 -27.64 2.73
C GLN A 77 -68.92 -26.74 1.72
N GLU A 78 -69.34 -25.49 1.57
CA GLU A 78 -68.65 -24.50 0.73
C GLU A 78 -67.23 -24.21 1.23
N TYR A 79 -67.06 -23.97 2.53
CA TYR A 79 -65.75 -23.75 3.15
C TYR A 79 -64.90 -25.03 3.20
N GLN A 80 -65.51 -26.22 3.32
CA GLN A 80 -64.79 -27.49 3.20
C GLN A 80 -64.17 -27.65 1.81
N THR A 81 -64.92 -27.30 0.76
CA THR A 81 -64.43 -27.37 -0.62
C THR A 81 -63.26 -26.41 -0.84
N GLN A 82 -63.36 -25.17 -0.34
CA GLN A 82 -62.26 -24.19 -0.38
C GLN A 82 -61.00 -24.67 0.37
N LEU A 83 -61.16 -25.29 1.55
CA LEU A 83 -60.03 -25.81 2.33
C LEU A 83 -59.38 -27.03 1.68
N ILE A 84 -60.16 -27.91 1.06
CA ILE A 84 -59.64 -29.05 0.31
C ILE A 84 -58.86 -28.57 -0.91
N GLU A 85 -59.36 -27.56 -1.64
CA GLU A 85 -58.64 -26.99 -2.77
C GLU A 85 -57.33 -26.31 -2.33
N SER A 86 -57.35 -25.57 -1.22
CA SER A 86 -56.12 -25.03 -0.62
C SER A 86 -55.11 -26.12 -0.23
N VAL A 87 -55.57 -27.26 0.30
CA VAL A 87 -54.69 -28.39 0.63
C VAL A 87 -54.16 -29.07 -0.62
N LYS A 88 -54.96 -29.23 -1.66
CA LYS A 88 -54.51 -29.74 -2.97
C LYS A 88 -53.43 -28.85 -3.56
N GLU A 89 -53.61 -27.54 -3.53
CA GLU A 89 -52.58 -26.58 -3.96
C GLU A 89 -51.30 -26.70 -3.13
N ASP A 90 -51.41 -26.83 -1.81
CA ASP A 90 -50.25 -27.01 -0.93
C ASP A 90 -49.52 -28.35 -1.18
N ILE A 91 -50.25 -29.44 -1.43
CA ILE A 91 -49.68 -30.74 -1.83
C ILE A 91 -49.01 -30.63 -3.20
N LYS A 92 -49.63 -29.94 -4.16
CA LYS A 92 -49.04 -29.68 -5.47
C LYS A 92 -47.74 -28.87 -5.35
N ARG A 93 -47.72 -27.84 -4.49
CA ARG A 93 -46.48 -27.09 -4.16
C ARG A 93 -45.41 -27.98 -3.54
N LEU A 94 -45.77 -28.91 -2.65
CA LEU A 94 -44.82 -29.90 -2.12
C LEU A 94 -44.29 -30.82 -3.23
N HIS A 95 -45.16 -31.23 -4.15
CA HIS A 95 -44.78 -32.08 -5.26
C HIS A 95 -43.86 -31.38 -6.24
N ASP A 96 -44.12 -30.10 -6.55
CA ASP A 96 -43.25 -29.28 -7.39
C ASP A 96 -41.92 -28.99 -6.70
N LYS A 97 -41.91 -28.78 -5.38
CA LYS A 97 -40.67 -28.74 -4.57
C LYS A 97 -39.89 -30.05 -4.62
N PHE A 98 -40.58 -31.20 -4.63
CA PHE A 98 -39.89 -32.48 -4.73
C PHE A 98 -39.29 -32.70 -6.14
N LYS A 99 -40.01 -32.28 -7.19
CA LYS A 99 -39.57 -32.36 -8.59
C LYS A 99 -38.31 -31.56 -8.88
N THR A 100 -38.13 -30.39 -8.28
CA THR A 100 -36.90 -29.59 -8.45
C THR A 100 -35.66 -30.26 -7.87
N GLN A 101 -35.84 -31.35 -7.10
CA GLN A 101 -34.81 -32.13 -6.42
C GLN A 101 -34.03 -31.32 -5.39
N TYR A 102 -33.52 -32.02 -4.38
CA TYR A 102 -32.78 -31.37 -3.32
C TYR A 102 -31.50 -30.66 -3.82
N ARG A 103 -30.73 -31.30 -4.72
CA ARG A 103 -29.42 -30.79 -5.19
C ARG A 103 -29.49 -29.43 -5.89
N PHE A 104 -30.59 -29.13 -6.57
CA PHE A 104 -30.78 -27.86 -7.29
C PHE A 104 -31.64 -26.86 -6.51
N SER A 105 -32.02 -27.20 -5.27
CA SER A 105 -32.83 -26.35 -4.41
C SER A 105 -31.96 -25.44 -3.54
N GLU A 106 -32.49 -24.27 -3.18
CA GLU A 106 -31.87 -23.37 -2.20
C GLU A 106 -31.62 -24.07 -0.85
N ALA A 107 -32.42 -25.08 -0.52
CA ALA A 107 -32.27 -25.87 0.70
C ALA A 107 -30.91 -26.61 0.75
N TYR A 108 -30.34 -26.99 -0.40
CA TYR A 108 -29.00 -27.57 -0.45
C TYR A 108 -27.93 -26.57 -0.03
N HIS A 109 -27.93 -25.38 -0.62
CA HIS A 109 -26.99 -24.31 -0.25
C HIS A 109 -27.14 -23.90 1.22
N MET A 110 -28.38 -23.75 1.68
CA MET A 110 -28.67 -23.41 3.08
C MET A 110 -28.20 -24.49 4.05
N SER A 111 -28.36 -25.76 3.70
CA SER A 111 -27.88 -26.88 4.53
C SER A 111 -26.36 -26.97 4.59
N GLN A 112 -25.67 -26.69 3.47
CA GLN A 112 -24.21 -26.67 3.42
C GLN A 112 -23.63 -25.56 4.30
N MET A 113 -24.26 -24.36 4.30
CA MET A 113 -23.91 -23.25 5.19
C MET A 113 -24.13 -23.57 6.68
N ARG A 114 -24.99 -24.55 6.98
CA ARG A 114 -25.27 -25.02 8.35
C ARG A 114 -24.49 -26.28 8.72
N ASP A 115 -23.42 -26.60 7.99
CA ASP A 115 -22.59 -27.78 8.22
C ASP A 115 -23.36 -29.11 8.15
N LEU A 116 -24.43 -29.16 7.36
CA LEU A 116 -25.14 -30.40 7.04
C LEU A 116 -24.60 -30.98 5.72
N PRO A 117 -24.03 -32.19 5.76
CA PRO A 117 -23.58 -32.87 4.56
C PRO A 117 -24.72 -33.19 3.57
N PRO A 118 -24.40 -33.37 2.27
CA PRO A 118 -25.39 -33.57 1.21
C PRO A 118 -26.38 -34.72 1.40
N ILE A 119 -25.95 -35.86 1.97
CA ILE A 119 -26.76 -37.08 2.02
C ILE A 119 -27.68 -37.02 3.22
N ALA A 120 -27.15 -36.69 4.40
CA ALA A 120 -27.95 -36.37 5.58
C ALA A 120 -28.94 -35.23 5.31
N GLY A 121 -28.51 -34.19 4.59
CA GLY A 121 -29.35 -33.08 4.17
C GLY A 121 -30.50 -33.51 3.25
N ALA A 122 -30.23 -34.37 2.26
CA ALA A 122 -31.25 -34.94 1.38
C ALA A 122 -32.29 -35.77 2.15
N ILE A 123 -31.83 -36.57 3.12
CA ILE A 123 -32.70 -37.38 3.97
C ILE A 123 -33.56 -36.50 4.89
N ILE A 124 -32.99 -35.47 5.51
CA ILE A 124 -33.72 -34.51 6.34
C ILE A 124 -34.78 -33.78 5.51
N TRP A 125 -34.41 -33.33 4.30
CA TRP A 125 -35.31 -32.66 3.38
C TRP A 125 -36.48 -33.56 2.96
N ALA A 126 -36.21 -34.81 2.56
CA ALA A 126 -37.24 -35.78 2.22
C ALA A 126 -38.18 -36.10 3.41
N ARG A 127 -37.62 -36.31 4.61
CA ARG A 127 -38.41 -36.50 5.84
C ARG A 127 -39.23 -35.28 6.20
N GLN A 128 -38.74 -34.07 5.92
CA GLN A 128 -39.50 -32.85 6.19
C GLN A 128 -40.68 -32.69 5.25
N ILE A 129 -40.52 -33.05 3.97
CA ILE A 129 -41.63 -33.10 3.00
C ILE A 129 -42.65 -34.17 3.43
N GLU A 130 -42.21 -35.35 3.88
CA GLU A 130 -43.10 -36.39 4.41
C GLU A 130 -43.89 -35.89 5.63
N ARG A 131 -43.23 -35.21 6.58
CA ARG A 131 -43.89 -34.63 7.76
C ARG A 131 -44.92 -33.56 7.39
N GLN A 132 -44.61 -32.71 6.40
CA GLN A 132 -45.54 -31.71 5.90
C GLN A 132 -46.74 -32.36 5.21
N LEU A 133 -46.50 -33.38 4.38
CA LEU A 133 -47.55 -34.18 3.75
C LEU A 133 -48.47 -34.82 4.81
N LEU A 134 -47.92 -35.45 5.85
CA LEU A 134 -48.70 -36.04 6.94
C LEU A 134 -49.49 -34.97 7.72
N THR A 135 -48.93 -33.78 7.90
CA THR A 135 -49.62 -32.65 8.53
C THR A 135 -50.80 -32.18 7.67
N TYR A 136 -50.64 -32.10 6.36
CA TYR A 136 -51.72 -31.76 5.44
C TYR A 136 -52.80 -32.86 5.41
N MET A 137 -52.42 -34.14 5.40
CA MET A 137 -53.37 -35.25 5.50
C MET A 137 -54.16 -35.19 6.82
N LYS A 138 -53.49 -34.89 7.94
CA LYS A 138 -54.18 -34.67 9.23
C LYS A 138 -55.15 -33.50 9.17
N ARG A 139 -54.84 -32.42 8.44
CA ARG A 139 -55.77 -31.30 8.25
C ARG A 139 -56.98 -31.69 7.41
N VAL A 140 -56.81 -32.56 6.40
CA VAL A 140 -57.94 -33.12 5.63
C VAL A 140 -58.83 -33.97 6.52
N GLU A 141 -58.22 -34.80 7.38
CA GLU A 141 -58.94 -35.58 8.40
C GLU A 141 -59.70 -34.67 9.39
N ASP A 142 -59.10 -33.56 9.83
CA ASP A 142 -59.74 -32.59 10.72
C ASP A 142 -60.92 -31.85 10.05
N VAL A 143 -60.94 -31.71 8.72
CA VAL A 143 -62.00 -31.00 7.97
C VAL A 143 -63.16 -31.92 7.58
N LEU A 144 -62.85 -33.16 7.16
CA LEU A 144 -63.84 -34.13 6.68
C LEU A 144 -64.29 -35.12 7.77
N GLY A 145 -63.61 -35.15 8.91
CA GLY A 145 -63.88 -36.05 10.02
C GLY A 145 -63.33 -37.47 9.80
N LYS A 146 -63.65 -38.37 10.74
CA LYS A 146 -63.28 -39.79 10.64
C LYS A 146 -64.06 -40.45 9.50
N GLY A 147 -63.36 -41.04 8.53
CA GLY A 147 -63.97 -41.58 7.31
C GLY A 147 -63.87 -40.65 6.09
N TRP A 148 -62.96 -39.68 6.11
CA TRP A 148 -62.65 -38.83 4.94
C TRP A 148 -62.26 -39.63 3.69
N GLU A 149 -61.77 -40.85 3.88
CA GLU A 149 -61.42 -41.82 2.83
C GLU A 149 -62.63 -42.28 1.99
N LEU A 150 -63.86 -42.14 2.52
CA LEU A 150 -65.09 -42.52 1.81
C LEU A 150 -65.58 -41.46 0.82
N TYR A 151 -65.07 -40.22 0.91
CA TYR A 151 -65.39 -39.20 -0.09
C TYR A 151 -64.50 -39.38 -1.32
N ALA A 152 -65.07 -39.20 -2.51
CA ALA A 152 -64.33 -39.30 -3.78
C ALA A 152 -63.06 -38.41 -3.80
N GLU A 153 -63.13 -37.20 -3.22
CA GLU A 153 -61.98 -36.28 -3.12
C GLU A 153 -60.95 -36.73 -2.08
N GLY A 154 -61.39 -37.32 -0.97
CA GLY A 154 -60.50 -37.87 0.06
C GLY A 154 -59.79 -39.12 -0.42
N GLN A 155 -60.50 -40.03 -1.13
CA GLN A 155 -59.92 -41.24 -1.71
C GLN A 155 -58.83 -40.92 -2.75
N LYS A 156 -59.07 -39.92 -3.62
CA LYS A 156 -58.07 -39.43 -4.58
C LYS A 156 -56.83 -38.89 -3.85
N LEU A 157 -57.01 -38.00 -2.88
CA LEU A 157 -55.91 -37.44 -2.07
C LEU A 157 -55.14 -38.51 -1.30
N GLN A 158 -55.82 -39.55 -0.80
CA GLN A 158 -55.18 -40.68 -0.12
C GLN A 158 -54.32 -41.48 -1.09
N SER A 159 -54.82 -41.77 -2.31
CA SER A 159 -54.06 -42.51 -3.32
C SER A 159 -52.84 -41.72 -3.82
N GLU A 160 -52.99 -40.42 -4.06
CA GLU A 160 -51.90 -39.52 -4.48
C GLU A 160 -50.85 -39.35 -3.39
N SER A 161 -51.29 -39.17 -2.13
CA SER A 161 -50.38 -39.05 -1.00
C SER A 161 -49.65 -40.35 -0.67
N ALA A 162 -50.30 -41.51 -0.80
CA ALA A 162 -49.65 -42.81 -0.63
C ALA A 162 -48.60 -43.06 -1.73
N ALA A 163 -48.91 -42.73 -2.98
CA ALA A 163 -47.95 -42.80 -4.09
C ALA A 163 -46.78 -41.84 -3.89
N PHE A 164 -47.04 -40.60 -3.46
CA PHE A 164 -46.02 -39.61 -3.17
C PHE A 164 -45.14 -40.04 -1.98
N ARG A 165 -45.73 -40.59 -0.93
CA ARG A 165 -44.99 -41.14 0.23
C ARG A 165 -44.05 -42.27 -0.16
N LYS A 166 -44.46 -43.17 -1.06
CA LYS A 166 -43.58 -44.23 -1.59
C LYS A 166 -42.36 -43.66 -2.32
N LYS A 167 -42.50 -42.51 -2.98
CA LYS A 167 -41.40 -41.80 -3.67
C LYS A 167 -40.50 -41.01 -2.72
N LEU A 168 -40.99 -40.68 -1.52
CA LEU A 168 -40.24 -40.01 -0.45
C LEU A 168 -39.45 -40.98 0.43
N ASP A 169 -39.40 -42.27 0.11
CA ASP A 169 -38.60 -43.24 0.86
C ASP A 169 -37.11 -42.85 0.80
N THR A 170 -36.50 -42.80 1.99
CA THR A 170 -35.11 -42.37 2.18
C THR A 170 -34.12 -43.53 2.16
N ARG A 171 -34.61 -44.78 2.18
CA ARG A 171 -33.77 -45.98 2.13
C ARG A 171 -32.87 -46.06 0.89
N PRO A 172 -33.34 -45.79 -0.35
CA PRO A 172 -32.48 -45.87 -1.54
C PRO A 172 -31.31 -44.89 -1.49
N VAL A 173 -31.50 -43.72 -0.87
CA VAL A 173 -30.45 -42.71 -0.69
C VAL A 173 -29.39 -43.20 0.30
N TYR A 174 -29.83 -43.85 1.38
CA TYR A 174 -28.96 -44.48 2.36
C TYR A 174 -28.17 -45.67 1.78
N ASP A 175 -28.81 -46.53 1.00
CA ASP A 175 -28.15 -47.70 0.39
C ASP A 175 -27.10 -47.28 -0.65
N ALA A 176 -27.40 -46.24 -1.45
CA ALA A 176 -26.43 -45.65 -2.37
C ALA A 176 -25.21 -45.08 -1.64
N TRP A 177 -25.43 -44.38 -0.52
CA TRP A 177 -24.35 -43.89 0.34
C TRP A 177 -23.48 -45.00 0.91
N LEU A 178 -24.11 -46.08 1.40
CA LEU A 178 -23.40 -47.24 1.95
C LEU A 178 -22.51 -47.89 0.90
N HIS A 179 -23.04 -48.06 -0.32
CA HIS A 179 -22.30 -48.62 -1.45
C HIS A 179 -21.12 -47.73 -1.87
N ASP A 180 -21.33 -46.41 -1.91
CA ASP A 180 -20.28 -45.44 -2.25
C ASP A 180 -19.14 -45.41 -1.22
N ILE A 181 -19.45 -45.54 0.08
CA ILE A 181 -18.44 -45.62 1.13
C ILE A 181 -17.67 -46.93 1.06
N ASN A 182 -18.35 -48.07 0.91
CA ASN A 182 -17.68 -49.37 0.89
C ASN A 182 -16.76 -49.55 -0.33
N ARG A 183 -17.00 -48.81 -1.42
CA ARG A 183 -16.13 -48.78 -2.61
C ARG A 183 -14.85 -47.96 -2.43
N ARG A 184 -14.83 -47.03 -1.47
CA ARG A 184 -13.71 -46.12 -1.26
C ARG A 184 -12.89 -46.58 -0.07
N ASP A 185 -11.57 -46.53 -0.21
CA ASP A 185 -10.71 -46.60 0.96
C ASP A 185 -10.73 -45.23 1.64
N MET A 186 -11.51 -45.13 2.71
CA MET A 186 -11.69 -43.92 3.52
C MET A 186 -10.81 -43.95 4.78
N GLY A 187 -9.83 -44.85 4.83
CA GLY A 187 -8.88 -44.97 5.94
C GLY A 187 -7.99 -43.74 6.08
N VAL A 188 -7.77 -43.29 7.32
CA VAL A 188 -6.86 -42.20 7.65
C VAL A 188 -5.43 -42.75 7.73
N ASN A 189 -4.93 -43.21 6.59
CA ASN A 189 -3.63 -43.88 6.44
C ASN A 189 -2.72 -43.07 5.51
N GLY A 190 -1.41 -43.16 5.71
CA GLY A 190 -0.43 -42.53 4.82
C GLY A 190 0.32 -41.34 5.43
N ARG A 191 1.15 -40.68 4.63
CA ARG A 191 2.03 -39.59 5.08
C ARG A 191 1.22 -38.34 5.43
N LEU A 192 1.72 -37.49 6.33
CA LEU A 192 1.08 -36.22 6.68
C LEU A 192 1.03 -35.23 5.53
N PHE A 193 2.13 -35.13 4.78
CA PHE A 193 2.27 -34.19 3.69
C PHE A 193 2.20 -34.87 2.33
N GLU A 194 1.58 -34.18 1.39
CA GLU A 194 1.55 -34.48 -0.03
C GLU A 194 2.13 -33.29 -0.80
N ILE A 195 2.84 -33.54 -1.90
CA ILE A 195 3.33 -32.48 -2.76
C ILE A 195 2.42 -32.43 -3.98
N VAL A 196 1.62 -31.37 -4.07
CA VAL A 196 0.67 -31.16 -5.16
C VAL A 196 1.33 -30.33 -6.25
N ARG A 197 1.25 -30.79 -7.50
CA ARG A 197 1.75 -30.04 -8.66
C ARG A 197 0.71 -29.03 -9.11
N LEU A 198 1.08 -27.75 -9.14
CA LEU A 198 0.20 -26.68 -9.60
C LEU A 198 0.09 -26.69 -11.13
N ARG A 199 -1.10 -26.35 -11.65
CA ARG A 199 -1.38 -26.32 -13.11
C ARG A 199 -0.54 -25.27 -13.86
N GLY A 200 -0.01 -24.26 -13.17
CA GLY A 200 0.87 -23.23 -13.72
C GLY A 200 2.37 -23.55 -13.68
N GLY A 201 2.75 -24.75 -13.24
CA GLY A 201 4.13 -25.05 -12.86
C GLY A 201 4.38 -24.74 -11.37
N GLY A 202 5.32 -25.46 -10.76
CA GLY A 202 5.58 -25.38 -9.31
C GLY A 202 4.96 -26.53 -8.50
N PHE A 203 5.49 -26.71 -7.30
CA PHE A 203 5.09 -27.72 -6.34
C PHE A 203 4.64 -27.03 -5.05
N GLN A 204 3.47 -27.39 -4.54
CA GLN A 204 2.94 -26.87 -3.29
C GLN A 204 2.87 -27.98 -2.25
N LEU A 205 3.30 -27.68 -1.03
CA LEU A 205 3.07 -28.55 0.11
C LEU A 205 1.57 -28.53 0.44
N ALA A 206 0.95 -29.70 0.50
CA ALA A 206 -0.41 -29.88 0.95
C ALA A 206 -0.42 -30.91 2.08
N VAL A 207 -1.47 -30.88 2.89
CA VAL A 207 -1.72 -31.92 3.89
C VAL A 207 -2.53 -33.02 3.21
N ASN A 208 -2.05 -34.27 3.31
CA ASN A 208 -2.72 -35.44 2.77
C ASN A 208 -3.93 -35.81 3.64
N PHE A 209 -5.01 -35.04 3.52
CA PHE A 209 -6.25 -35.29 4.24
C PHE A 209 -7.44 -35.10 3.30
N ASP A 210 -8.09 -36.20 2.94
CA ASP A 210 -9.20 -36.18 1.99
C ASP A 210 -10.41 -35.44 2.60
N PRO A 211 -10.93 -34.38 1.96
CA PRO A 211 -12.16 -33.71 2.40
C PRO A 211 -13.37 -34.64 2.57
N GLN A 212 -13.40 -35.78 1.86
CA GLN A 212 -14.45 -36.79 2.02
C GLN A 212 -14.42 -37.49 3.38
N VAL A 213 -13.26 -37.52 4.06
CA VAL A 213 -13.17 -38.03 5.43
C VAL A 213 -13.91 -37.08 6.40
N ILE A 214 -13.90 -35.78 6.11
CA ILE A 214 -14.67 -34.77 6.87
C ILE A 214 -16.16 -34.96 6.67
N THR A 215 -16.59 -35.19 5.42
CA THR A 215 -18.01 -35.44 5.13
C THR A 215 -18.47 -36.73 5.80
N LEU A 216 -17.66 -37.79 5.78
CA LEU A 216 -17.97 -39.09 6.38
C LEU A 216 -18.40 -39.01 7.85
N PHE A 217 -17.59 -38.42 8.74
CA PHE A 217 -17.95 -38.41 10.16
C PHE A 217 -19.15 -37.49 10.46
N LYS A 218 -19.33 -36.42 9.67
CA LYS A 218 -20.51 -35.54 9.76
C LYS A 218 -21.78 -36.29 9.29
N GLU A 219 -21.69 -37.08 8.21
CA GLU A 219 -22.75 -37.93 7.69
C GLU A 219 -23.13 -39.02 8.70
N VAL A 220 -22.14 -39.76 9.23
CA VAL A 220 -22.36 -40.82 10.23
C VAL A 220 -23.04 -40.27 11.48
N ARG A 221 -22.62 -39.09 11.99
CA ARG A 221 -23.28 -38.42 13.12
C ARG A 221 -24.76 -38.19 12.84
N ASN A 222 -25.07 -37.59 11.70
CA ASN A 222 -26.44 -37.22 11.35
C ASN A 222 -27.31 -38.46 11.05
N LEU A 223 -26.75 -39.49 10.42
CA LEU A 223 -27.44 -40.76 10.16
C LEU A 223 -27.78 -41.51 11.46
N LEU A 224 -26.86 -41.50 12.44
CA LEU A 224 -27.13 -42.02 13.77
C LEU A 224 -28.24 -41.23 14.48
N TRP A 225 -28.25 -39.89 14.39
CA TRP A 225 -29.36 -39.07 14.91
C TRP A 225 -30.69 -39.32 14.22
N LEU A 226 -30.66 -39.73 12.95
CA LEU A 226 -31.84 -40.10 12.17
C LEU A 226 -32.27 -41.57 12.37
N ASN A 227 -31.60 -42.30 13.28
CA ASN A 227 -31.82 -43.71 13.62
C ASN A 227 -31.58 -44.71 12.46
N PHE A 228 -30.66 -44.40 11.55
CA PHE A 228 -30.18 -45.38 10.56
C PHE A 228 -29.11 -46.30 11.15
N GLN A 229 -29.07 -47.56 10.69
CA GLN A 229 -28.15 -48.58 11.18
C GLN A 229 -26.82 -48.53 10.43
N VAL A 230 -25.86 -47.73 10.88
CA VAL A 230 -24.54 -47.64 10.24
C VAL A 230 -23.65 -48.80 10.69
N PRO A 231 -22.97 -49.52 9.78
CA PRO A 231 -22.02 -50.57 10.15
C PRO A 231 -20.94 -50.10 11.12
N HIS A 232 -20.54 -50.99 12.03
CA HIS A 232 -19.53 -50.68 13.06
C HIS A 232 -18.17 -50.29 12.48
N ALA A 233 -17.75 -50.89 11.37
CA ALA A 233 -16.49 -50.55 10.70
C ALA A 233 -16.46 -49.07 10.25
N ILE A 234 -17.51 -48.60 9.58
CA ILE A 234 -17.66 -47.20 9.13
C ILE A 234 -17.76 -46.27 10.35
N THR A 235 -18.44 -46.70 11.41
CA THR A 235 -18.57 -45.93 12.64
C THR A 235 -17.22 -45.75 13.35
N ASN A 236 -16.37 -46.77 13.38
CA ASN A 236 -15.03 -46.67 13.97
C ASN A 236 -14.13 -45.77 13.14
N MET A 237 -14.11 -45.95 11.83
CA MET A 237 -13.39 -45.08 10.90
C MET A 237 -13.81 -43.59 11.03
N ALA A 238 -15.11 -43.33 11.16
CA ALA A 238 -15.62 -41.98 11.41
C ALA A 238 -15.19 -41.41 12.77
N LYS A 239 -15.07 -42.25 13.81
CA LYS A 239 -14.54 -41.82 15.12
C LYS A 239 -13.05 -41.48 15.03
N ASP A 240 -12.27 -42.29 14.32
CA ASP A 240 -10.83 -42.06 14.15
C ASP A 240 -10.57 -40.79 13.33
N ALA A 241 -11.29 -40.62 12.21
CA ALA A 241 -11.32 -39.39 11.43
C ALA A 241 -11.65 -38.15 12.26
N LYS A 242 -12.69 -38.23 13.11
CA LYS A 242 -13.10 -37.12 13.99
C LYS A 242 -12.02 -36.76 15.01
N ARG A 243 -11.23 -37.73 15.49
CA ARG A 243 -10.14 -37.50 16.45
C ARG A 243 -8.98 -36.74 15.80
N VAL A 244 -8.62 -37.11 14.59
CA VAL A 244 -7.49 -36.52 13.84
C VAL A 244 -7.85 -35.15 13.24
N TYR A 245 -9.13 -34.91 12.97
CA TYR A 245 -9.64 -33.71 12.30
C TYR A 245 -9.10 -32.37 12.85
N PRO A 246 -9.10 -32.08 14.17
CA PRO A 246 -8.58 -30.81 14.68
C PRO A 246 -7.11 -30.59 14.35
N HIS A 247 -6.30 -31.65 14.37
CA HIS A 247 -4.88 -31.59 14.03
C HIS A 247 -4.67 -31.43 12.53
N ALA A 248 -5.47 -32.12 11.71
CA ALA A 248 -5.46 -31.95 10.26
C ALA A 248 -5.84 -30.53 9.83
N VAL A 249 -6.89 -29.96 10.40
CA VAL A 249 -7.30 -28.56 10.12
C VAL A 249 -6.21 -27.58 10.54
N SER A 250 -5.62 -27.76 11.72
CA SER A 250 -4.50 -26.92 12.17
C SER A 250 -3.33 -27.00 11.19
N LEU A 251 -2.94 -28.21 10.76
CA LEU A 251 -1.85 -28.39 9.79
C LEU A 251 -2.19 -27.81 8.42
N MET A 252 -3.42 -27.98 7.94
CA MET A 252 -3.87 -27.41 6.66
C MET A 252 -3.77 -25.89 6.67
N GLU A 253 -4.21 -25.26 7.76
CA GLU A 253 -4.10 -23.82 7.93
C GLU A 253 -2.63 -23.40 8.04
N THR A 254 -1.82 -24.08 8.84
CA THR A 254 -0.37 -23.78 8.95
C THR A 254 0.36 -23.91 7.61
N VAL A 255 0.10 -24.95 6.83
CA VAL A 255 0.71 -25.13 5.50
C VAL A 255 0.23 -24.06 4.51
N ARG A 256 -1.07 -23.70 4.59
CA ARG A 256 -1.62 -22.60 3.78
C ARG A 256 -0.95 -21.28 4.13
N THR A 257 -0.83 -20.95 5.41
CA THR A 257 -0.15 -19.75 5.89
C THR A 257 1.30 -19.74 5.44
N TYR A 258 2.02 -20.86 5.58
CA TYR A 258 3.40 -21.00 5.11
C TYR A 258 3.52 -20.71 3.60
N GLY A 259 2.64 -21.30 2.77
CA GLY A 259 2.61 -21.03 1.33
C GLY A 259 2.36 -19.55 1.02
N GLN A 260 1.36 -18.95 1.66
CA GLN A 260 1.05 -17.52 1.51
C GLN A 260 2.22 -16.62 1.95
N THR A 261 2.91 -16.96 3.03
CA THR A 261 4.09 -16.21 3.49
C THR A 261 5.25 -16.34 2.51
N LEU A 262 5.48 -17.52 1.91
CA LEU A 262 6.48 -17.69 0.86
C LEU A 262 6.16 -16.83 -0.36
N ASP A 263 4.90 -16.81 -0.82
CA ASP A 263 4.48 -15.94 -1.93
C ASP A 263 4.74 -14.46 -1.61
N LEU A 264 4.51 -14.03 -0.36
CA LEU A 264 4.82 -12.67 0.09
C LEU A 264 6.32 -12.36 0.06
N VAL A 265 7.18 -13.32 0.44
CA VAL A 265 8.65 -13.17 0.37
C VAL A 265 9.11 -13.11 -1.09
N GLU A 266 8.60 -13.97 -1.97
CA GLU A 266 8.97 -13.99 -3.40
C GLU A 266 8.59 -12.68 -4.12
N ASN A 267 7.44 -12.10 -3.76
CA ASN A 267 7.02 -10.80 -4.25
C ASN A 267 7.92 -9.64 -3.77
N ASN A 268 8.62 -9.81 -2.64
CA ASN A 268 9.49 -8.81 -2.03
C ASN A 268 10.94 -9.32 -1.95
N LYS A 269 11.59 -9.53 -3.10
CA LYS A 269 12.96 -10.10 -3.21
C LYS A 269 14.01 -9.44 -2.31
N GLY A 270 13.86 -8.16 -2.00
CA GLY A 270 14.77 -7.43 -1.10
C GLY A 270 14.75 -7.91 0.36
N ILE A 271 13.76 -8.71 0.77
CA ILE A 271 13.57 -9.17 2.16
C ILE A 271 14.03 -10.63 2.35
N GLU A 272 14.26 -11.36 1.25
CA GLU A 272 14.54 -12.80 1.28
C GLU A 272 15.73 -13.16 2.19
N TRP A 273 16.78 -12.33 2.18
CA TRP A 273 17.99 -12.53 2.98
C TRP A 273 17.75 -12.35 4.49
N LEU A 274 16.88 -11.43 4.89
CA LEU A 274 16.56 -11.12 6.29
C LEU A 274 15.72 -12.23 6.94
N VAL A 275 14.83 -12.85 6.16
CA VAL A 275 13.90 -13.89 6.63
C VAL A 275 14.48 -15.30 6.47
N ALA A 276 15.68 -15.44 5.90
CA ALA A 276 16.30 -16.71 5.55
C ALA A 276 16.40 -17.70 6.74
N GLU A 277 16.76 -17.22 7.93
CA GLU A 277 16.85 -18.07 9.14
C GLU A 277 15.48 -18.66 9.52
N TYR A 278 14.45 -17.82 9.61
CA TYR A 278 13.09 -18.25 9.92
C TYR A 278 12.51 -19.18 8.84
N ARG A 279 12.84 -18.92 7.57
CA ARG A 279 12.48 -19.80 6.45
C ARG A 279 13.14 -21.17 6.56
N ASN A 280 14.42 -21.21 6.92
CA ASN A 280 15.17 -22.45 7.13
C ASN A 280 14.62 -23.26 8.31
N GLU A 281 14.20 -22.60 9.40
CA GLU A 281 13.57 -23.27 10.53
C GLU A 281 12.21 -23.88 10.16
N ALA A 282 11.38 -23.15 9.41
CA ALA A 282 10.13 -23.69 8.89
C ALA A 282 10.37 -24.89 7.95
N GLN A 283 11.36 -24.82 7.06
CA GLN A 283 11.74 -25.93 6.17
C GLN A 283 12.28 -27.14 6.94
N ARG A 284 13.04 -26.92 8.01
CA ARG A 284 13.51 -27.98 8.90
C ARG A 284 12.33 -28.71 9.55
N MET A 285 11.31 -27.97 10.00
CA MET A 285 10.09 -28.56 10.54
C MET A 285 9.29 -29.34 9.47
N VAL A 286 9.19 -28.82 8.24
CA VAL A 286 8.58 -29.55 7.12
C VAL A 286 9.33 -30.87 6.86
N SER A 287 10.66 -30.85 6.79
CA SER A 287 11.50 -32.04 6.60
C SER A 287 11.28 -33.09 7.70
N ARG A 288 11.19 -32.66 8.97
CA ARG A 288 10.83 -33.55 10.09
C ARG A 288 9.44 -34.15 9.92
N GLY A 289 8.46 -33.39 9.45
CA GLY A 289 7.08 -33.85 9.27
C GLY A 289 6.85 -34.74 8.03
N MET A 290 7.72 -34.70 7.01
CA MET A 290 7.62 -35.58 5.84
C MET A 290 7.70 -37.07 6.19
N ASN A 291 8.39 -37.42 7.29
CA ASN A 291 8.54 -38.80 7.75
C ASN A 291 7.37 -39.28 8.64
N ILE A 292 6.44 -38.41 9.01
CA ILE A 292 5.34 -38.75 9.90
C ILE A 292 4.14 -39.25 9.08
N ARG A 293 3.46 -40.27 9.61
CA ARG A 293 2.22 -40.82 9.05
C ARG A 293 1.02 -40.60 9.97
N TRP A 294 -0.17 -40.56 9.39
CA TRP A 294 -1.43 -40.43 10.13
C TRP A 294 -1.71 -41.58 11.09
N ASP A 295 -1.16 -42.77 10.80
CA ASP A 295 -1.26 -43.96 11.66
C ASP A 295 -0.79 -43.68 13.10
N TYR A 296 0.20 -42.80 13.28
CA TYR A 296 0.71 -42.45 14.61
C TYR A 296 -0.26 -41.59 15.43
N PHE A 297 -1.14 -40.81 14.78
CA PHE A 297 -2.15 -39.99 15.46
C PHE A 297 -3.38 -40.80 15.86
N VAL A 298 -3.69 -41.87 15.12
CA VAL A 298 -4.82 -42.77 15.41
C VAL A 298 -4.47 -43.72 16.56
N ASN A 299 -3.27 -44.32 16.54
CA ASN A 299 -2.82 -45.31 17.52
C ASN A 299 -2.50 -44.74 18.91
N GLN A 300 -2.25 -43.43 19.03
CA GLN A 300 -1.92 -42.76 20.30
C GLN A 300 -3.03 -42.85 21.37
N TYR A 301 -4.30 -43.00 20.98
CA TYR A 301 -5.43 -42.97 21.94
C TYR A 301 -5.90 -44.35 22.42
N ASP A 302 -5.56 -45.44 21.72
CA ASP A 302 -5.90 -46.80 22.17
C ASP A 302 -4.94 -47.28 23.28
N ALA A 303 -3.68 -46.84 23.27
CA ALA A 303 -2.70 -47.13 24.33
C ALA A 303 -3.01 -46.41 25.65
N ALA A 304 -3.58 -45.20 25.60
CA ALA A 304 -3.87 -44.38 26.78
C ALA A 304 -5.01 -44.92 27.67
N ARG A 305 -5.82 -45.88 27.20
CA ARG A 305 -6.94 -46.45 27.99
C ARG A 305 -6.57 -47.61 28.91
N TYR A 306 -5.41 -48.24 28.71
CA TYR A 306 -5.05 -49.46 29.43
C TYR A 306 -3.75 -49.38 30.23
N VAL A 307 -2.88 -48.40 29.98
CA VAL A 307 -1.65 -48.21 30.77
C VAL A 307 -1.40 -46.72 30.97
N THR A 308 -1.32 -46.27 32.22
CA THR A 308 -0.65 -45.01 32.59
C THR A 308 0.85 -45.18 32.35
N SER A 309 1.27 -45.20 31.09
CA SER A 309 2.68 -45.28 30.75
C SER A 309 3.29 -43.88 30.82
N ALA A 310 4.28 -43.72 31.68
CA ALA A 310 4.99 -42.49 31.98
C ALA A 310 6.00 -42.08 30.88
N ASP A 311 5.76 -42.40 29.60
CA ASP A 311 6.72 -42.14 28.52
C ASP A 311 6.18 -41.07 27.55
N GLY A 312 6.80 -39.87 27.58
CA GLY A 312 6.39 -38.66 26.85
C GLY A 312 6.47 -38.72 25.31
N ARG A 313 6.48 -39.93 24.72
CA ARG A 313 6.47 -40.15 23.27
C ARG A 313 5.10 -39.91 22.64
N ASP A 314 4.03 -40.10 23.41
CA ASP A 314 2.64 -39.98 22.94
C ASP A 314 2.18 -38.52 22.73
N ASN A 315 2.87 -37.54 23.32
CA ASN A 315 2.63 -36.12 23.05
C ASN A 315 3.48 -35.57 21.89
N ARG A 316 4.46 -36.31 21.36
CA ARG A 316 5.48 -35.77 20.45
C ARG A 316 4.92 -35.36 19.08
N HIS A 317 3.97 -36.12 18.54
CA HIS A 317 3.36 -35.83 17.23
C HIS A 317 2.35 -34.67 17.31
N ILE A 318 1.59 -34.58 18.40
CA ILE A 318 0.69 -33.44 18.66
C ILE A 318 1.50 -32.17 18.96
N GLN A 319 2.58 -32.32 19.73
CA GLN A 319 3.52 -31.25 20.01
C GLN A 319 4.18 -30.75 18.71
N PHE A 320 4.56 -31.63 17.79
CA PHE A 320 5.06 -31.24 16.47
C PHE A 320 4.07 -30.35 15.70
N VAL A 321 2.77 -30.67 15.70
CA VAL A 321 1.75 -29.84 15.03
C VAL A 321 1.72 -28.43 15.63
N ARG A 322 1.79 -28.32 16.97
CA ARG A 322 1.80 -27.02 17.66
C ARG A 322 3.09 -26.25 17.44
N GLU A 323 4.24 -26.93 17.51
CA GLU A 323 5.55 -26.35 17.24
C GLU A 323 5.64 -25.84 15.80
N PHE A 324 5.17 -26.62 14.83
CA PHE A 324 5.13 -26.20 13.43
C PHE A 324 4.23 -24.97 13.23
N ALA A 325 3.03 -24.97 13.82
CA ALA A 325 2.15 -23.81 13.79
C ALA A 325 2.80 -22.56 14.42
N SER A 326 3.51 -22.72 15.54
CA SER A 326 4.23 -21.63 16.19
C SER A 326 5.37 -21.09 15.33
N VAL A 327 6.19 -21.96 14.73
CA VAL A 327 7.30 -21.55 13.85
C VAL A 327 6.79 -20.81 12.62
N VAL A 328 5.71 -21.29 11.99
CA VAL A 328 5.12 -20.62 10.83
C VAL A 328 4.45 -19.30 11.21
N SER A 329 3.82 -19.22 12.39
CA SER A 329 3.28 -17.94 12.91
C SER A 329 4.40 -16.92 13.12
N ILE A 330 5.51 -17.32 13.74
CA ILE A 330 6.67 -16.45 13.94
C ILE A 330 7.22 -15.98 12.57
N LEU A 331 7.35 -16.91 11.61
CA LEU A 331 7.76 -16.58 10.25
C LEU A 331 6.82 -15.55 9.61
N GLN A 332 5.51 -15.73 9.73
CA GLN A 332 4.50 -14.80 9.19
C GLN A 332 4.61 -13.42 9.84
N ASP A 333 4.64 -13.35 11.16
CA ASP A 333 4.69 -12.09 11.92
C ASP A 333 5.98 -11.33 11.61
N LYS A 334 7.12 -12.02 11.60
CA LYS A 334 8.43 -11.46 11.23
C LYS A 334 8.45 -10.98 9.78
N THR A 335 7.93 -11.78 8.85
CA THR A 335 7.86 -11.39 7.42
C THR A 335 7.03 -10.13 7.24
N ASN A 336 5.85 -10.05 7.87
CA ASN A 336 4.99 -8.87 7.78
C ASN A 336 5.66 -7.62 8.41
N SER A 337 6.28 -7.77 9.58
CA SER A 337 7.04 -6.68 10.23
C SER A 337 8.14 -6.14 9.33
N VAL A 338 8.94 -7.03 8.72
CA VAL A 338 10.02 -6.61 7.80
C VAL A 338 9.45 -5.98 6.53
N ILE A 339 8.36 -6.49 5.99
CA ILE A 339 7.72 -5.88 4.80
C ILE A 339 7.32 -4.43 5.08
N ASP A 340 6.74 -4.16 6.25
CA ASP A 340 6.31 -2.81 6.60
C ASP A 340 7.53 -1.89 6.85
N LEU A 341 8.52 -2.35 7.61
CA LEU A 341 9.79 -1.62 7.79
C LEU A 341 10.51 -1.37 6.47
N TYR A 342 10.53 -2.35 5.57
CA TYR A 342 11.15 -2.24 4.26
C TYR A 342 10.46 -1.19 3.39
N LYS A 343 9.13 -1.14 3.40
CA LYS A 343 8.37 -0.09 2.70
C LYS A 343 8.71 1.30 3.25
N ASP A 344 8.82 1.44 4.56
CA ASP A 344 9.17 2.72 5.19
C ASP A 344 10.60 3.14 4.86
N ILE A 345 11.55 2.20 4.86
CA ILE A 345 12.93 2.45 4.42
C ILE A 345 12.97 2.86 2.94
N LEU A 346 12.26 2.15 2.06
CA LEU A 346 12.21 2.49 0.64
C LEU A 346 11.63 3.88 0.40
N ARG A 347 10.58 4.28 1.13
CA ARG A 347 10.04 5.64 1.08
C ARG A 347 11.06 6.67 1.53
N ALA A 348 11.74 6.44 2.66
CA ALA A 348 12.77 7.35 3.13
C ALA A 348 13.95 7.47 2.14
N VAL A 349 14.31 6.37 1.45
CA VAL A 349 15.33 6.36 0.39
C VAL A 349 14.87 7.11 -0.85
N GLU A 350 13.60 7.02 -1.24
CA GLU A 350 13.02 7.82 -2.32
C GLU A 350 12.98 9.31 -1.93
N ASP A 351 12.61 9.63 -0.69
CA ASP A 351 12.58 11.00 -0.18
C ASP A 351 13.97 11.65 -0.18
N LEU A 352 15.06 10.88 0.05
CA LEU A 352 16.45 11.35 -0.07
C LEU A 352 16.79 11.89 -1.47
N ALA A 353 16.11 11.42 -2.52
CA ALA A 353 16.31 11.92 -3.87
C ALA A 353 15.63 13.29 -4.10
N THR A 354 14.56 13.60 -3.36
CA THR A 354 13.74 14.80 -3.56
C THR A 354 13.86 15.85 -2.45
N CYS A 355 14.52 15.53 -1.34
CA CYS A 355 14.61 16.41 -0.18
C CYS A 355 15.44 17.68 -0.46
N PRO A 356 15.21 18.78 0.27
CA PRO A 356 16.03 19.98 0.13
C PRO A 356 17.51 19.68 0.43
N TYR A 357 18.42 20.36 -0.26
CA TYR A 357 19.86 20.14 -0.13
C TYR A 357 20.39 20.82 1.15
N THR A 358 20.03 20.27 2.32
CA THR A 358 20.51 20.74 3.63
C THR A 358 20.97 19.58 4.49
N SER A 359 21.99 19.81 5.32
CA SER A 359 22.53 18.76 6.20
C SER A 359 21.49 18.22 7.17
N GLU A 360 20.58 19.09 7.65
CA GLU A 360 19.51 18.72 8.58
C GLU A 360 18.52 17.75 7.92
N ALA A 361 17.99 18.07 6.73
CA ALA A 361 17.04 17.22 6.04
C ALA A 361 17.61 15.84 5.69
N PHE A 362 18.85 15.78 5.19
CA PHE A 362 19.53 14.51 4.93
C PHE A 362 19.77 13.70 6.21
N SER A 363 20.24 14.35 7.28
CA SER A 363 20.51 13.67 8.56
C SER A 363 19.26 13.15 9.24
N GLU A 364 18.13 13.85 9.17
CA GLU A 364 16.84 13.37 9.67
C GLU A 364 16.36 12.12 8.92
N LEU A 365 16.45 12.12 7.59
CA LEU A 365 16.06 10.96 6.77
C LEU A 365 16.99 9.76 7.02
N LEU A 366 18.31 9.98 7.06
CA LEU A 366 19.26 8.93 7.42
C LEU A 366 19.06 8.42 8.85
N ALA A 367 18.68 9.28 9.79
CA ALA A 367 18.34 8.87 11.15
C ALA A 367 17.08 8.00 11.21
N LYS A 368 16.06 8.29 10.40
CA LYS A 368 14.87 7.43 10.26
C LYS A 368 15.23 6.06 9.70
N ILE A 369 16.07 6.02 8.65
CA ILE A 369 16.56 4.77 8.06
C ILE A 369 17.37 3.98 9.10
N GLN A 370 18.28 4.65 9.82
CA GLN A 370 19.09 4.02 10.86
C GLN A 370 18.22 3.49 12.01
N ALA A 371 17.19 4.22 12.45
CA ALA A 371 16.28 3.75 13.49
C ALA A 371 15.50 2.49 13.06
N ALA A 372 15.12 2.40 11.77
CA ALA A 372 14.50 1.20 11.23
C ALA A 372 15.50 0.02 11.20
N ILE A 373 16.76 0.26 10.85
CA ILE A 373 17.82 -0.76 10.88
C ILE A 373 18.15 -1.20 12.31
N ASP A 374 18.21 -0.26 13.26
CA ASP A 374 18.43 -0.56 14.68
C ASP A 374 17.29 -1.45 15.21
N ARG A 375 16.04 -1.19 14.79
CA ARG A 375 14.89 -2.05 15.11
C ARG A 375 15.03 -3.45 14.48
N LEU A 376 15.49 -3.56 13.23
CA LEU A 376 15.78 -4.85 12.61
C LEU A 376 16.89 -5.60 13.37
N ASN A 377 17.93 -4.91 13.84
CA ASN A 377 18.99 -5.52 14.63
C ASN A 377 18.47 -6.03 15.99
N LEU A 378 17.69 -5.22 16.70
CA LEU A 378 17.05 -5.62 17.97
C LEU A 378 16.11 -6.82 17.81
N GLU A 379 15.45 -6.93 16.66
CA GLU A 379 14.56 -8.05 16.33
C GLU A 379 15.30 -9.33 15.90
N GLY A 380 16.64 -9.27 15.74
CA GLY A 380 17.52 -10.41 15.48
C GLY A 380 17.37 -11.00 14.09
N TYR A 381 17.27 -10.19 13.02
CA TYR A 381 17.27 -10.71 11.65
C TYR A 381 18.65 -11.14 11.19
N ALA A 382 18.73 -12.28 10.49
CA ALA A 382 19.96 -12.79 9.91
C ALA A 382 20.41 -11.95 8.69
N ASN A 383 21.70 -12.01 8.37
CA ASN A 383 22.30 -11.36 7.19
C ASN A 383 22.09 -9.84 7.09
N LEU A 384 21.82 -9.17 8.20
CA LEU A 384 21.59 -7.73 8.23
C LEU A 384 22.78 -6.95 7.64
N GLU A 385 24.02 -7.40 7.86
CA GLU A 385 25.22 -6.73 7.34
C GLU A 385 25.24 -6.63 5.81
N HIS A 386 25.01 -7.75 5.12
CA HIS A 386 24.97 -7.75 3.65
C HIS A 386 23.80 -6.93 3.12
N TRP A 387 22.64 -7.02 3.77
CA TRP A 387 21.46 -6.26 3.38
C TRP A 387 21.65 -4.75 3.56
N VAL A 388 22.25 -4.33 4.69
CA VAL A 388 22.59 -2.92 4.95
C VAL A 388 23.64 -2.43 3.95
N ALA A 389 24.62 -3.24 3.57
CA ALA A 389 25.61 -2.87 2.56
C ALA A 389 24.98 -2.63 1.17
N GLU A 390 23.99 -3.43 0.77
CA GLU A 390 23.25 -3.21 -0.48
C GLU A 390 22.38 -1.95 -0.42
N LEU A 391 21.71 -1.72 0.71
CA LEU A 391 20.93 -0.50 0.95
C LEU A 391 21.82 0.74 0.91
N ASP A 392 22.96 0.68 1.57
CA ASP A 392 23.94 1.77 1.63
C ASP A 392 24.51 2.09 0.24
N LYS A 393 24.87 1.08 -0.56
CA LYS A 393 25.27 1.27 -1.96
C LYS A 393 24.17 1.95 -2.81
N ARG A 394 22.90 1.65 -2.55
CA ARG A 394 21.78 2.32 -3.22
C ARG A 394 21.68 3.79 -2.80
N ILE A 395 21.90 4.10 -1.52
CA ILE A 395 21.91 5.47 -0.99
C ILE A 395 23.10 6.24 -1.55
N GLU A 396 24.29 5.64 -1.63
CA GLU A 396 25.47 6.22 -2.29
C GLU A 396 25.15 6.64 -3.73
N GLY A 397 24.47 5.78 -4.50
CA GLY A 397 24.07 6.09 -5.88
C GLY A 397 23.16 7.31 -5.97
N ILE A 398 22.21 7.46 -5.05
CA ILE A 398 21.30 8.61 -5.00
C ILE A 398 22.06 9.87 -4.59
N LEU A 399 22.87 9.80 -3.54
CA LEU A 399 23.68 10.93 -3.06
C LEU A 399 24.67 11.40 -4.13
N LEU A 400 25.28 10.49 -4.89
CA LEU A 400 26.15 10.81 -6.02
C LEU A 400 25.41 11.59 -7.11
N GLN A 401 24.19 11.17 -7.47
CA GLN A 401 23.36 11.88 -8.44
C GLN A 401 23.00 13.30 -7.97
N ARG A 402 22.63 13.44 -6.69
CA ARG A 402 22.36 14.75 -6.07
C ARG A 402 23.61 15.64 -6.06
N LEU A 403 24.78 15.05 -5.77
CA LEU A 403 26.06 15.74 -5.75
C LEU A 403 26.49 16.23 -7.15
N VAL A 404 26.26 15.42 -8.19
CA VAL A 404 26.48 15.85 -9.58
C VAL A 404 25.51 16.97 -9.98
N HIS A 405 24.26 16.92 -9.49
CA HIS A 405 23.27 17.97 -9.76
C HIS A 405 23.68 19.30 -9.13
N ILE A 406 24.04 19.32 -7.84
CA ILE A 406 24.44 20.57 -7.16
C ILE A 406 25.69 21.18 -7.79
N ILE A 407 26.66 20.37 -8.24
CA ILE A 407 27.84 20.87 -8.97
C ILE A 407 27.43 21.62 -10.25
N LYS A 408 26.44 21.09 -10.99
CA LYS A 408 25.92 21.74 -12.20
C LYS A 408 25.19 23.05 -11.88
N VAL A 409 24.37 23.06 -10.82
CA VAL A 409 23.68 24.28 -10.37
C VAL A 409 24.70 25.33 -9.89
N TRP A 410 25.76 24.90 -9.19
CA TRP A 410 26.82 25.78 -8.70
C TRP A 410 27.56 26.43 -9.85
N CYS A 411 27.92 25.65 -10.88
CA CYS A 411 28.54 26.19 -12.08
C CYS A 411 27.63 27.22 -12.78
N ALA A 412 26.33 26.93 -12.88
CA ALA A 412 25.36 27.83 -13.52
C ALA A 412 25.19 29.15 -12.76
N GLU A 413 25.16 29.12 -11.43
CA GLU A 413 25.09 30.33 -10.61
C GLU A 413 26.40 31.11 -10.62
N PHE A 414 27.56 30.43 -10.65
CA PHE A 414 28.87 31.08 -10.71
C PHE A 414 29.12 31.80 -12.05
N ASP A 415 28.59 31.27 -13.14
CA ASP A 415 28.67 31.89 -14.47
C ASP A 415 27.67 33.05 -14.65
N ARG A 416 26.67 33.19 -13.77
CA ARG A 416 25.65 34.24 -13.88
C ARG A 416 26.28 35.62 -13.73
N THR A 417 26.35 36.37 -14.83
CA THR A 417 26.73 37.79 -14.82
C THR A 417 25.49 38.62 -14.56
N ASP A 418 25.55 39.48 -13.55
CA ASP A 418 24.51 40.48 -13.27
C ASP A 418 24.63 41.59 -14.32
N ASP A 419 24.12 41.32 -15.54
CA ASP A 419 23.86 42.36 -16.52
C ASP A 419 22.64 43.14 -16.03
N GLY A 420 22.86 44.43 -15.81
CA GLY A 420 21.86 45.35 -15.26
C GLY A 420 20.52 45.26 -15.98
N ASP A 421 19.49 44.97 -15.18
CA ASP A 421 18.07 45.26 -15.42
C ASP A 421 17.43 44.65 -16.67
N THR A 422 16.93 43.42 -16.54
CA THR A 422 15.51 43.15 -16.89
C THR A 422 15.02 41.85 -16.27
N ARG A 423 13.96 41.98 -15.45
CA ARG A 423 13.07 40.95 -14.87
C ARG A 423 13.24 40.67 -13.37
N ARG A 424 12.92 41.68 -12.58
CA ARG A 424 11.93 41.45 -11.51
C ARG A 424 10.57 41.22 -12.18
N ASP A 425 9.93 40.12 -11.80
CA ASP A 425 8.53 39.74 -12.07
C ASP A 425 8.05 39.69 -13.53
N ALA A 426 8.23 38.54 -14.20
CA ALA A 426 7.23 38.02 -15.13
C ALA A 426 7.36 36.48 -15.28
N PRO A 427 6.26 35.71 -15.13
CA PRO A 427 6.29 34.27 -15.32
C PRO A 427 6.49 33.96 -16.80
N ILE A 428 7.47 33.10 -17.11
CA ILE A 428 7.72 32.64 -18.48
C ILE A 428 6.52 31.80 -18.95
N ARG A 429 5.63 32.43 -19.73
CA ARG A 429 4.71 31.76 -20.64
C ARG A 429 5.53 31.27 -21.84
N GLU A 430 5.93 30.00 -21.82
CA GLU A 430 6.31 29.31 -23.04
C GLU A 430 5.15 28.43 -23.52
N THR A 431 4.59 28.86 -24.64
CA THR A 431 3.79 28.07 -25.58
C THR A 431 4.64 26.94 -26.14
N PHE A 432 4.58 25.76 -25.51
CA PHE A 432 4.74 24.49 -26.21
C PHE A 432 3.59 23.55 -25.88
N SER A 433 3.05 22.97 -26.94
CA SER A 433 1.85 22.13 -26.97
C SER A 433 2.00 20.86 -26.12
N LYS A 434 1.03 20.67 -25.22
CA LYS A 434 0.55 19.43 -24.57
C LYS A 434 1.31 18.13 -24.85
N ARG A 435 1.93 17.55 -23.81
CA ARG A 435 1.66 16.16 -23.35
C ARG A 435 1.67 16.10 -21.81
N ARG A 436 0.57 15.60 -21.25
CA ARG A 436 0.30 15.49 -19.80
C ARG A 436 1.23 14.44 -19.18
N GLY A 437 2.04 14.84 -18.20
CA GLY A 437 2.87 13.94 -17.38
C GLY A 437 3.80 14.67 -16.40
N ASP A 438 4.10 15.93 -16.67
CA ASP A 438 5.31 16.57 -16.15
C ASP A 438 5.07 17.61 -15.04
N LYS A 439 4.23 17.28 -14.05
CA LYS A 439 4.00 18.14 -12.87
C LYS A 439 5.00 17.91 -11.73
N ARG A 440 5.63 16.73 -11.64
CA ARG A 440 6.60 16.40 -10.57
C ARG A 440 7.97 17.04 -10.78
N LEU A 441 8.48 17.11 -12.02
CA LEU A 441 9.80 17.68 -12.33
C LEU A 441 9.87 19.22 -12.15
N LYS A 442 8.73 19.91 -12.17
CA LYS A 442 8.67 21.36 -11.93
C LYS A 442 8.84 21.73 -10.45
N GLU A 443 8.46 20.84 -9.53
CA GLU A 443 8.64 21.05 -8.09
C GLU A 443 10.07 20.71 -7.66
N GLU A 444 10.71 19.71 -8.29
CA GLU A 444 12.13 19.35 -8.04
C GLU A 444 13.10 20.49 -8.38
N LYS A 445 12.86 21.21 -9.49
CA LYS A 445 13.69 22.38 -9.87
C LYS A 445 13.55 23.58 -8.92
N PHE A 446 12.50 23.64 -8.10
CA PHE A 446 12.19 24.80 -7.27
C PHE A 446 12.80 24.73 -5.87
N LEU A 447 13.23 23.54 -5.41
CA LEU A 447 13.74 23.32 -4.05
C LEU A 447 15.27 23.48 -3.89
N GLU A 448 16.01 23.61 -4.99
CA GLU A 448 17.45 23.94 -4.99
C GLU A 448 17.74 25.41 -5.35
N GLY A 449 16.68 26.24 -5.45
CA GLY A 449 16.77 27.65 -5.79
C GLY A 449 17.30 28.58 -4.69
N ASN A 450 17.89 28.04 -3.61
CA ASN A 450 18.44 28.83 -2.50
C ASN A 450 19.97 28.94 -2.53
N MET A 451 20.65 28.34 -3.52
CA MET A 451 22.09 28.53 -3.67
C MET A 451 22.37 29.93 -4.21
N THR A 452 22.57 30.88 -3.29
CA THR A 452 23.01 32.24 -3.61
C THR A 452 24.47 32.40 -3.22
N LEU A 453 25.32 32.68 -4.19
CA LEU A 453 26.73 33.00 -3.94
C LEU A 453 26.79 34.47 -3.51
N LYS A 454 27.32 34.73 -2.31
CA LYS A 454 27.50 36.11 -1.83
C LYS A 454 28.61 36.76 -2.67
N PRO A 455 28.33 37.88 -3.36
CA PRO A 455 29.34 38.56 -4.15
C PRO A 455 30.44 39.10 -3.24
N ILE A 456 31.69 38.93 -3.67
CA ILE A 456 32.86 39.47 -2.96
C ILE A 456 33.13 40.87 -3.50
N VAL A 457 33.23 41.85 -2.62
CA VAL A 457 33.57 43.22 -3.00
C VAL A 457 35.07 43.42 -2.82
N HIS A 458 35.76 43.80 -3.88
CA HIS A 458 37.15 44.21 -3.87
C HIS A 458 37.23 45.71 -4.10
N GLU A 459 37.93 46.42 -3.23
CA GLU A 459 38.17 47.85 -3.37
C GLU A 459 39.59 48.08 -3.88
N ILE A 460 39.73 48.90 -4.92
CA ILE A 460 41.04 49.42 -5.31
C ILE A 460 41.36 50.58 -4.35
N ARG A 461 42.51 50.54 -3.67
CA ARG A 461 42.95 51.55 -2.71
C ARG A 461 44.35 52.05 -3.03
N ILE A 462 44.64 53.29 -2.61
CA ILE A 462 45.97 53.91 -2.72
C ILE A 462 46.50 54.22 -1.32
N GLN A 463 47.60 53.58 -0.92
CA GLN A 463 48.32 53.85 0.33
C GLN A 463 49.81 54.05 0.01
N ASN A 464 50.45 55.07 0.58
CA ASN A 464 51.87 55.39 0.34
C ASN A 464 52.24 55.49 -1.15
N GLN A 465 51.34 56.04 -1.98
CA GLN A 465 51.50 56.15 -3.43
C GLN A 465 51.53 54.81 -4.20
N VAL A 466 51.13 53.70 -3.57
CA VAL A 466 50.99 52.39 -4.22
C VAL A 466 49.52 52.03 -4.37
N ILE A 467 49.10 51.68 -5.59
CA ILE A 467 47.78 51.11 -5.90
C ILE A 467 47.78 49.62 -5.54
N PHE A 468 46.84 49.18 -4.72
CA PHE A 468 46.64 47.77 -4.42
C PHE A 468 45.15 47.43 -4.28
N LEU A 469 44.82 46.15 -4.32
CA LEU A 469 43.46 45.63 -4.18
C LEU A 469 43.25 45.11 -2.76
N ASP A 470 42.14 45.52 -2.13
CA ASP A 470 41.76 45.10 -0.79
C ASP A 470 40.31 44.57 -0.78
N PRO A 471 40.06 43.29 -0.46
CA PRO A 471 41.02 42.20 -0.24
C PRO A 471 41.79 41.80 -1.53
N PRO A 472 42.90 41.05 -1.44
CA PRO A 472 43.64 40.60 -2.62
C PRO A 472 42.87 39.57 -3.45
N ILE A 473 43.23 39.39 -4.73
CA ILE A 473 42.56 38.45 -5.65
C ILE A 473 42.58 37.00 -5.13
N GLU A 474 43.66 36.60 -4.45
CA GLU A 474 43.79 35.28 -3.84
C GLU A 474 42.74 35.02 -2.72
N TYR A 475 42.26 36.08 -2.06
CA TYR A 475 41.18 35.96 -1.09
C TYR A 475 39.88 35.51 -1.75
N ALA A 476 39.55 36.05 -2.94
CA ALA A 476 38.39 35.60 -3.70
C ALA A 476 38.53 34.14 -4.14
N ARG A 477 39.69 33.75 -4.66
CA ARG A 477 39.98 32.36 -5.04
C ARG A 477 39.77 31.40 -3.86
N SER A 478 40.37 31.71 -2.71
CA SER A 478 40.22 30.91 -1.48
C SER A 478 38.76 30.82 -1.03
N THR A 479 38.04 31.95 -1.02
CA THR A 479 36.64 32.01 -0.60
C THR A 479 35.73 31.19 -1.52
N TRP A 480 35.90 31.26 -2.84
CA TRP A 480 35.10 30.48 -3.78
C TRP A 480 35.35 28.97 -3.65
N ILE A 481 36.60 28.56 -3.44
CA ILE A 481 36.95 27.16 -3.18
C ILE A 481 36.33 26.69 -1.87
N HIS A 482 36.38 27.52 -0.81
CA HIS A 482 35.73 27.20 0.46
C HIS A 482 34.21 27.06 0.33
N GLN A 483 33.55 27.97 -0.39
CA GLN A 483 32.12 27.88 -0.65
C GLN A 483 31.76 26.60 -1.41
N LEU A 484 32.53 26.22 -2.44
CA LEU A 484 32.34 24.96 -3.16
C LEU A 484 32.50 23.76 -2.21
N HIS A 485 33.55 23.75 -1.39
CA HIS A 485 33.77 22.69 -0.40
C HIS A 485 32.67 22.61 0.65
N ASP A 486 32.06 23.72 1.05
CA ASP A 486 30.95 23.73 2.00
C ASP A 486 29.72 23.03 1.41
N TRP A 487 29.40 23.31 0.15
CA TRP A 487 28.29 22.65 -0.58
C TRP A 487 28.55 21.16 -0.82
N LEU A 488 29.76 20.78 -1.22
CA LEU A 488 30.14 19.35 -1.34
C LEU A 488 30.14 18.65 0.02
N GLY A 489 30.59 19.36 1.06
CA GLY A 489 30.70 18.88 2.42
C GLY A 489 29.35 18.60 3.09
N ILE A 490 28.25 19.18 2.63
CA ILE A 490 26.90 18.86 3.15
C ILE A 490 26.59 17.37 3.01
N VAL A 491 26.90 16.77 1.85
CA VAL A 491 26.67 15.35 1.59
C VAL A 491 27.84 14.50 2.09
N CYS A 492 29.08 14.94 1.86
CA CYS A 492 30.27 14.15 2.21
C CYS A 492 30.48 14.00 3.73
N ARG A 493 29.97 14.93 4.55
CA ARG A 493 30.06 14.86 6.02
C ARG A 493 28.92 14.05 6.66
N LEU A 494 27.96 13.57 5.87
CA LEU A 494 26.88 12.73 6.40
C LEU A 494 27.44 11.42 6.95
N ARG A 495 26.88 10.98 8.07
CA ARG A 495 27.25 9.71 8.69
C ARG A 495 26.66 8.55 7.86
N ARG A 496 27.51 7.58 7.53
CA ARG A 496 27.13 6.37 6.82
C ARG A 496 26.23 5.49 7.68
N ILE A 497 25.36 4.72 7.04
CA ILE A 497 24.47 3.79 7.74
C ILE A 497 25.28 2.59 8.25
N GLN A 498 24.95 2.10 9.44
CA GLN A 498 25.70 1.03 10.10
C GLN A 498 24.76 -0.09 10.56
N SER A 499 25.12 -1.35 10.32
CA SER A 499 24.38 -2.52 10.81
C SER A 499 24.62 -2.80 12.29
N SER A 500 25.83 -2.51 12.80
CA SER A 500 26.33 -3.02 14.09
C SER A 500 26.56 -1.94 15.16
N ARG A 501 25.67 -0.94 15.27
CA ARG A 501 25.80 0.14 16.28
C ARG A 501 25.89 -0.37 17.73
N TYR A 502 25.21 -1.48 18.03
CA TYR A 502 25.21 -2.11 19.35
C TYR A 502 26.50 -2.89 19.66
N GLU A 503 27.22 -3.36 18.64
CA GLU A 503 28.44 -4.17 18.81
C GLU A 503 29.71 -3.31 18.80
N ILE A 504 29.70 -2.18 18.08
CA ILE A 504 30.81 -1.22 18.02
C ILE A 504 31.14 -0.64 19.41
N GLY A 505 30.16 -0.56 20.33
CA GLY A 505 30.39 -0.13 21.72
C GLY A 505 31.14 -1.15 22.59
N LEU A 506 31.21 -2.42 22.17
CA LEU A 506 31.83 -3.52 22.93
C LEU A 506 33.19 -3.96 22.35
N GLN A 507 33.45 -3.73 21.07
CA GLN A 507 34.72 -4.07 20.42
C GLN A 507 35.65 -2.84 20.28
N MET A 508 36.33 -2.49 21.36
CA MET A 508 37.30 -1.37 21.38
C MET A 508 38.67 -1.71 20.73
N GLN A 509 38.87 -2.90 20.15
CA GLN A 509 40.23 -3.38 19.78
C GLN A 509 40.39 -4.06 18.41
N GLY A 510 39.44 -3.94 17.48
CA GLY A 510 39.62 -4.63 16.19
C GLY A 510 38.76 -4.20 15.00
N ALA A 511 38.15 -3.01 15.01
CA ALA A 511 37.40 -2.56 13.86
C ALA A 511 38.37 -2.06 12.77
N ALA A 512 38.35 -2.73 11.61
CA ALA A 512 38.91 -2.20 10.37
C ALA A 512 38.43 -0.75 10.17
N VAL A 513 39.21 0.06 9.46
CA VAL A 513 38.88 1.46 9.12
C VAL A 513 37.62 1.47 8.24
N VAL A 514 36.45 1.35 8.85
CA VAL A 514 35.16 1.46 8.16
C VAL A 514 34.95 2.94 7.91
N GLU A 515 34.77 3.31 6.64
CA GLU A 515 34.45 4.68 6.26
C GLU A 515 33.16 5.11 6.97
N THR A 516 33.30 6.03 7.92
CA THR A 516 32.18 6.49 8.77
C THR A 516 31.33 7.56 8.08
N SER A 517 31.80 8.09 6.96
CA SER A 517 31.19 9.17 6.19
C SER A 517 31.23 8.90 4.70
N TYR A 518 30.37 9.58 3.95
CA TYR A 518 30.27 9.48 2.50
C TYR A 518 31.35 10.27 1.74
N ILE A 519 32.56 10.41 2.31
CA ILE A 519 33.68 11.13 1.67
C ILE A 519 34.15 10.40 0.41
N SER A 520 34.07 9.07 0.39
CA SER A 520 34.41 8.25 -0.78
C SER A 520 33.55 8.53 -2.01
N LEU A 521 32.40 9.19 -1.89
CA LEU A 521 31.64 9.65 -3.06
C LEU A 521 32.46 10.57 -3.97
N LEU A 522 33.45 11.30 -3.42
CA LEU A 522 34.32 12.18 -4.20
C LEU A 522 35.27 11.43 -5.15
N THR A 523 35.54 10.14 -4.93
CA THR A 523 36.39 9.32 -5.82
C THR A 523 35.58 8.56 -6.87
N HIS A 524 34.24 8.57 -6.77
CA HIS A 524 33.33 7.82 -7.62
C HIS A 524 32.63 8.66 -8.71
N PHE A 525 33.08 9.89 -8.95
CA PHE A 525 32.53 10.71 -10.03
C PHE A 525 32.85 10.11 -11.41
N PRO A 526 31.84 9.81 -12.25
CA PRO A 526 32.04 9.21 -13.56
C PRO A 526 32.50 10.21 -14.64
N ASP A 527 32.17 11.49 -14.44
CA ASP A 527 32.53 12.58 -15.34
C ASP A 527 33.47 13.53 -14.58
N ASN A 528 34.35 14.24 -15.28
CA ASN A 528 35.20 15.33 -14.77
C ASN A 528 34.39 16.54 -14.21
N ALA A 529 33.23 16.29 -13.59
CA ALA A 529 32.34 17.24 -12.98
C ALA A 529 33.04 18.10 -11.92
N LEU A 530 34.04 17.56 -11.21
CA LEU A 530 34.84 18.34 -10.28
C LEU A 530 35.80 19.32 -10.97
N GLU A 531 36.34 19.00 -12.15
CA GLU A 531 37.27 19.88 -12.86
C GLU A 531 36.60 21.17 -13.33
N ARG A 532 35.33 21.08 -13.72
CA ARG A 532 34.58 22.22 -14.27
C ARG A 532 34.47 23.40 -13.28
N PRO A 533 34.00 23.24 -12.03
CA PRO A 533 34.01 24.30 -11.02
C PRO A 533 35.37 24.97 -10.84
N PHE A 534 36.44 24.19 -10.70
CA PHE A 534 37.79 24.73 -10.52
C PHE A 534 38.27 25.49 -11.77
N SER A 535 37.99 24.98 -12.97
CA SER A 535 38.33 25.68 -14.21
C SER A 535 37.60 27.03 -14.34
N LEU A 536 36.32 27.10 -13.93
CA LEU A 536 35.55 28.35 -13.93
C LEU A 536 36.12 29.37 -12.93
N ILE A 537 36.52 28.90 -11.75
CA ILE A 537 37.20 29.74 -10.75
C ILE A 537 38.48 30.33 -11.35
N GLU A 538 39.35 29.51 -11.95
CA GLU A 538 40.62 29.99 -12.53
C GLU A 538 40.39 30.96 -13.70
N ILE A 539 39.40 30.72 -14.56
CA ILE A 539 39.03 31.64 -15.66
C ILE A 539 38.58 33.00 -15.10
N LYS A 540 37.72 33.02 -14.07
CA LYS A 540 37.28 34.28 -13.44
C LYS A 540 38.43 34.99 -12.72
N VAL A 541 39.30 34.26 -12.02
CA VAL A 541 40.52 34.83 -11.41
C VAL A 541 41.40 35.49 -12.47
N GLN A 542 41.60 34.83 -13.63
CA GLN A 542 42.38 35.41 -14.72
C GLN A 542 41.73 36.68 -15.28
N HIS A 543 40.41 36.69 -15.49
CA HIS A 543 39.69 37.89 -15.95
C HIS A 543 39.80 39.05 -14.94
N LEU A 544 39.71 38.77 -13.63
CA LEU A 544 39.92 39.77 -12.59
C LEU A 544 41.37 40.26 -12.58
N ARG A 545 42.35 39.37 -12.73
CA ARG A 545 43.78 39.70 -12.79
C ARG A 545 44.09 40.61 -13.98
N ASP A 546 43.53 40.32 -15.16
CA ASP A 546 43.71 41.13 -16.35
C ASP A 546 43.07 42.52 -16.20
N TYR A 547 41.91 42.60 -15.54
CA TYR A 547 41.24 43.87 -15.28
C TYR A 547 41.98 44.71 -14.22
N VAL A 548 42.37 44.12 -13.09
CA VAL A 548 43.16 44.78 -12.05
C VAL A 548 44.54 45.17 -12.58
N GLY A 549 45.12 44.37 -13.49
CA GLY A 549 46.36 44.70 -14.20
C GLY A 549 46.29 46.02 -14.96
N LYS A 550 45.14 46.35 -15.58
CA LYS A 550 44.94 47.67 -16.22
C LYS A 550 44.99 48.82 -15.21
N TRP A 551 44.49 48.60 -14.00
CA TRP A 551 44.53 49.59 -12.93
C TRP A 551 45.94 49.73 -12.31
N LEU A 552 46.64 48.61 -12.14
CA LEU A 552 48.02 48.61 -11.65
C LEU A 552 49.00 49.24 -12.64
N GLN A 553 48.73 49.21 -13.95
CA GLN A 553 49.54 49.95 -14.93
C GLN A 553 49.58 51.45 -14.62
N PHE A 554 48.54 52.02 -14.02
CA PHE A 554 48.55 53.44 -13.62
C PHE A 554 49.48 53.74 -12.46
N GLN A 555 50.02 52.74 -11.77
CA GLN A 555 51.07 52.92 -10.77
C GLN A 555 52.27 53.68 -11.35
N SER A 556 52.57 53.47 -12.64
CA SER A 556 53.66 54.17 -13.32
C SER A 556 53.53 55.70 -13.24
N LEU A 557 52.32 56.26 -13.13
CA LEU A 557 52.11 57.71 -13.01
C LEU A 557 52.67 58.32 -11.72
N TRP A 558 52.78 57.51 -10.67
CA TRP A 558 53.39 57.89 -9.40
C TRP A 558 54.88 57.59 -9.39
N ASP A 559 55.31 56.51 -10.05
CA ASP A 559 56.71 56.10 -10.11
C ASP A 559 57.54 56.87 -11.15
N LEU A 560 56.91 57.59 -12.07
CA LEU A 560 57.59 58.39 -13.10
C LEU A 560 58.20 59.66 -12.50
N GLU A 561 59.51 59.83 -12.64
CA GLU A 561 60.19 61.10 -12.39
C GLU A 561 60.06 62.02 -13.61
N ALA A 562 59.58 63.25 -13.38
CA ALA A 562 59.33 64.22 -14.44
C ALA A 562 60.59 64.56 -15.23
N GLU A 563 61.75 64.66 -14.57
CA GLU A 563 63.04 64.96 -15.22
C GLU A 563 63.47 63.88 -16.22
N TYR A 564 63.24 62.60 -15.90
CA TYR A 564 63.57 61.49 -16.79
C TYR A 564 62.72 61.51 -18.07
N VAL A 565 61.42 61.80 -17.94
CA VAL A 565 60.50 61.93 -19.09
C VAL A 565 60.92 63.11 -19.97
N PHE A 566 61.24 64.26 -19.37
CA PHE A 566 61.66 65.44 -20.12
C PHE A 566 63.01 65.26 -20.83
N ASN A 567 63.97 64.57 -20.20
CA ASN A 567 65.26 64.27 -20.82
C ASN A 567 65.12 63.33 -22.02
N ARG A 568 64.15 62.41 -21.99
CA ARG A 568 63.91 61.45 -23.08
C ARG A 568 63.15 62.05 -24.26
N LEU A 569 62.27 63.02 -24.02
CA LEU A 569 61.55 63.74 -25.07
C LEU A 569 62.45 64.76 -25.80
N GLY A 570 63.51 65.25 -25.15
CA GLY A 570 64.48 66.14 -25.77
C GLY A 570 63.85 67.41 -26.37
N GLU A 571 64.38 67.86 -27.50
CA GLU A 571 63.90 69.06 -28.22
C GLU A 571 62.94 68.76 -29.38
N ASP A 572 62.62 67.48 -29.62
CA ASP A 572 61.78 67.09 -30.75
C ASP A 572 60.29 67.30 -30.47
N LEU A 573 59.77 68.43 -30.95
CA LEU A 573 58.38 68.85 -30.80
C LEU A 573 57.34 67.82 -31.27
N ALA A 574 57.68 66.94 -32.22
CA ALA A 574 56.76 65.91 -32.71
C ALA A 574 56.47 64.85 -31.64
N HIS A 575 57.50 64.42 -30.90
CA HIS A 575 57.36 63.45 -29.82
C HIS A 575 56.53 64.02 -28.65
N TRP A 576 56.68 65.32 -28.35
CA TRP A 576 55.84 66.00 -27.35
C TRP A 576 54.36 66.05 -27.75
N GLN A 577 54.07 66.34 -29.03
CA GLN A 577 52.70 66.35 -29.54
C GLN A 577 52.07 64.94 -29.54
N GLN A 578 52.85 63.93 -29.90
CA GLN A 578 52.42 62.53 -29.84
C GLN A 578 52.07 62.13 -28.41
N LEU A 579 52.93 62.43 -27.44
CA LEU A 579 52.69 62.14 -26.02
C LEU A 579 51.41 62.82 -25.51
N LEU A 580 51.20 64.10 -25.83
CA LEU A 580 49.97 64.82 -25.43
C LEU A 580 48.71 64.20 -26.04
N THR A 581 48.81 63.68 -27.26
CA THR A 581 47.72 62.98 -27.94
C THR A 581 47.45 61.61 -27.30
N GLU A 582 48.49 60.89 -26.90
CA GLU A 582 48.39 59.61 -26.19
C GLU A 582 47.81 59.78 -24.78
N ILE A 583 48.21 60.81 -24.03
CA ILE A 583 47.62 61.16 -22.72
C ILE A 583 46.12 61.46 -22.88
N LYS A 584 45.73 62.22 -23.91
CA LYS A 584 44.32 62.53 -24.18
C LYS A 584 43.51 61.27 -24.53
N LYS A 585 44.10 60.33 -25.29
CA LYS A 585 43.46 59.03 -25.60
C LYS A 585 43.33 58.15 -24.35
N ALA A 586 44.37 58.06 -23.52
CA ALA A 586 44.35 57.29 -22.27
C ALA A 586 43.34 57.86 -21.24
N ARG A 587 43.12 59.18 -21.23
CA ARG A 587 42.08 59.81 -20.40
C ARG A 587 40.67 59.38 -20.80
N SER A 588 40.40 59.25 -22.11
CA SER A 588 39.06 58.90 -22.61
C SER A 588 38.59 57.51 -22.23
N THR A 589 39.50 56.59 -21.88
CA THR A 589 39.15 55.23 -21.45
C THR A 589 38.64 55.13 -20.01
N PHE A 590 38.65 56.24 -19.26
CA PHE A 590 38.42 56.28 -17.82
C PHE A 590 37.33 57.25 -17.38
N ASP A 591 36.99 58.21 -18.25
CA ASP A 591 35.94 59.22 -18.02
C ASP A 591 34.55 58.60 -18.25
N THR A 592 34.31 57.47 -17.59
CA THR A 592 33.03 56.76 -17.50
C THR A 592 32.42 57.03 -16.13
N SER A 593 31.10 57.24 -16.08
CA SER A 593 30.36 57.53 -14.85
C SER A 593 30.22 56.32 -13.91
N GLU A 594 30.70 55.15 -14.31
CA GLU A 594 30.67 53.93 -13.50
C GLU A 594 31.73 54.01 -12.41
N THR A 595 31.34 53.78 -11.16
CA THR A 595 32.22 53.73 -9.97
C THR A 595 32.58 52.32 -9.54
N GLN A 596 31.87 51.32 -10.09
CA GLN A 596 32.03 49.91 -9.78
C GLN A 596 31.84 49.07 -11.03
N LYS A 597 32.51 47.92 -11.09
CA LYS A 597 32.33 46.93 -12.14
C LYS A 597 31.99 45.56 -11.55
N SER A 598 30.85 45.00 -11.94
CA SER A 598 30.41 43.65 -11.55
C SER A 598 30.97 42.59 -12.49
N PHE A 599 31.35 41.44 -11.91
CA PHE A 599 31.77 40.21 -12.61
C PHE A 599 30.85 39.03 -12.23
N GLY A 600 29.63 39.33 -11.76
CA GLY A 600 28.68 38.38 -11.18
C GLY A 600 28.99 38.17 -9.69
N VAL A 601 29.77 37.14 -9.38
CA VAL A 601 30.17 36.74 -8.01
C VAL A 601 31.24 37.62 -7.35
N CYS A 602 31.67 38.67 -8.05
CA CYS A 602 32.67 39.63 -7.59
C CYS A 602 32.29 41.02 -8.09
N VAL A 603 32.53 42.04 -7.27
CA VAL A 603 32.38 43.45 -7.62
C VAL A 603 33.70 44.14 -7.32
N ILE A 604 34.22 44.89 -8.30
CA ILE A 604 35.39 45.74 -8.10
C ILE A 604 34.92 47.18 -7.98
N ASP A 605 35.10 47.76 -6.80
CA ASP A 605 34.88 49.18 -6.52
C ASP A 605 36.19 49.94 -6.74
N TYR A 606 36.14 50.98 -7.56
CA TYR A 606 37.28 51.84 -7.86
C TYR A 606 37.00 53.33 -7.65
N GLU A 607 35.88 53.69 -7.00
CA GLU A 607 35.44 55.07 -6.77
C GLU A 607 36.56 55.95 -6.16
N GLN A 608 37.21 55.45 -5.11
CA GLN A 608 38.24 56.19 -4.37
C GLN A 608 39.52 56.43 -5.19
N VAL A 609 39.88 55.48 -6.04
CA VAL A 609 41.06 55.58 -6.91
C VAL A 609 40.75 56.44 -8.13
N GLN A 610 39.49 56.43 -8.58
CA GLN A 610 39.07 57.16 -9.77
C GLN A 610 39.43 58.65 -9.68
N ALA A 611 39.01 59.28 -8.59
CA ALA A 611 39.27 60.69 -8.33
C ALA A 611 40.78 61.00 -8.20
N ARG A 612 41.55 60.13 -7.54
CA ARG A 612 42.99 60.34 -7.31
C ARG A 612 43.84 60.17 -8.57
N VAL A 613 43.53 59.17 -9.39
CA VAL A 613 44.16 58.96 -10.71
C VAL A 613 43.87 60.14 -11.63
N ASN A 614 42.61 60.59 -11.70
CA ASN A 614 42.23 61.77 -12.48
C ASN A 614 43.01 63.03 -12.06
N ALA A 615 43.10 63.30 -10.77
CA ALA A 615 43.85 64.45 -10.25
C ALA A 615 45.35 64.38 -10.59
N LYS A 616 45.97 63.18 -10.53
CA LYS A 616 47.38 62.99 -10.87
C LYS A 616 47.62 63.15 -12.37
N TYR A 617 46.73 62.65 -13.22
CA TYR A 617 46.77 62.89 -14.67
C TYR A 617 46.65 64.37 -15.01
N ASP A 618 45.75 65.10 -14.35
CA ASP A 618 45.60 66.55 -14.56
C ASP A 618 46.83 67.33 -14.12
N SER A 619 47.56 66.86 -13.10
CA SER A 619 48.87 67.42 -12.73
C SER A 619 49.90 67.22 -13.83
N TRP A 620 50.07 65.98 -14.30
CA TRP A 620 51.01 65.66 -15.38
C TRP A 620 50.70 66.38 -16.69
N GLN A 621 49.42 66.46 -17.06
CA GLN A 621 48.97 67.16 -18.25
C GLN A 621 49.33 68.66 -18.17
N ARG A 622 49.11 69.31 -17.01
CA ARG A 622 49.49 70.71 -16.81
C ARG A 622 51.00 70.92 -16.91
N ASP A 623 51.80 70.04 -16.29
CA ASP A 623 53.26 70.16 -16.29
C ASP A 623 53.87 69.94 -17.68
N ILE A 624 53.39 68.94 -18.43
CA ILE A 624 53.83 68.67 -19.81
C ILE A 624 53.41 69.81 -20.74
N LEU A 625 52.17 70.32 -20.63
CA LEU A 625 51.70 71.44 -21.44
C LEU A 625 52.49 72.73 -21.17
N SER A 626 52.81 73.02 -19.91
CA SER A 626 53.61 74.18 -19.52
C SER A 626 54.99 74.14 -20.18
N ARG A 627 55.69 72.99 -20.09
CA ARG A 627 57.02 72.84 -20.69
C ARG A 627 57.00 72.79 -22.22
N PHE A 628 56.01 72.13 -22.82
CA PHE A 628 55.80 72.16 -24.27
C PHE A 628 55.56 73.61 -24.76
N GLY A 629 54.76 74.39 -24.03
CA GLY A 629 54.53 75.80 -24.32
C GLY A 629 55.81 76.63 -24.31
N VAL A 630 56.70 76.42 -23.33
CA VAL A 630 58.02 77.09 -23.28
C VAL A 630 58.92 76.67 -24.44
N LYS A 631 59.00 75.36 -24.75
CA LYS A 631 59.83 74.83 -25.85
C LYS A 631 59.35 75.29 -27.22
N LEU A 632 58.04 75.23 -27.47
CA LEU A 632 57.42 75.77 -28.69
C LEU A 632 57.65 77.28 -28.79
N GLY A 633 57.50 78.02 -27.70
CA GLY A 633 57.77 79.45 -27.66
C GLY A 633 59.23 79.80 -28.00
N ASN A 634 60.20 79.00 -27.54
CA ASN A 634 61.61 79.18 -27.88
C ASN A 634 61.89 78.81 -29.34
N ALA A 635 61.37 77.68 -29.83
CA ALA A 635 61.51 77.27 -31.23
C ALA A 635 60.88 78.30 -32.20
N MET A 636 59.73 78.89 -31.84
CA MET A 636 59.12 79.97 -32.60
C MET A 636 59.98 81.23 -32.61
N LYS A 637 60.64 81.59 -31.49
CA LYS A 637 61.57 82.74 -31.44
C LYS A 637 62.83 82.49 -32.27
N GLU A 638 63.39 81.30 -32.23
CA GLU A 638 64.56 80.93 -33.05
C GLU A 638 64.22 80.88 -34.54
N MET A 639 63.07 80.30 -34.90
CA MET A 639 62.58 80.33 -36.28
C MET A 639 62.28 81.75 -36.75
N HIS A 640 61.70 82.60 -35.91
CA HIS A 640 61.52 84.01 -36.23
C HIS A 640 62.86 84.71 -36.42
N ALA A 641 63.85 84.45 -35.55
CA ALA A 641 65.19 85.02 -35.66
C ALA A 641 65.93 84.51 -36.92
N SER A 642 65.77 83.24 -37.29
CA SER A 642 66.39 82.69 -38.52
C SER A 642 65.73 83.24 -39.78
N ILE A 643 64.39 83.38 -39.79
CA ILE A 643 63.66 84.03 -40.89
C ILE A 643 64.06 85.50 -40.99
N LEU A 644 64.20 86.20 -39.87
CA LEU A 644 64.59 87.61 -39.85
C LEU A 644 66.04 87.79 -40.30
N LYS A 645 66.94 86.87 -39.93
CA LYS A 645 68.31 86.80 -40.44
C LYS A 645 68.36 86.47 -41.93
N ALA A 646 67.64 85.46 -42.39
CA ALA A 646 67.55 85.08 -43.80
C ALA A 646 66.93 86.21 -44.65
N ARG A 647 65.93 86.92 -44.11
CA ARG A 647 65.37 88.13 -44.71
C ARG A 647 66.44 89.22 -44.83
N ASN A 648 67.19 89.52 -43.77
CA ASN A 648 68.26 90.52 -43.81
C ASN A 648 69.37 90.13 -44.81
N GLU A 649 69.74 88.85 -44.87
CA GLU A 649 70.72 88.32 -45.82
C GLU A 649 70.21 88.41 -47.28
N LEU A 650 68.93 88.14 -47.53
CA LEU A 650 68.27 88.31 -48.84
C LEU A 650 68.17 89.79 -49.24
N GLU A 651 67.79 90.67 -48.31
CA GLU A 651 67.76 92.13 -48.54
C GLU A 651 69.15 92.66 -48.92
N HIS A 652 70.21 92.18 -48.26
CA HIS A 652 71.60 92.51 -48.62
C HIS A 652 72.05 91.96 -49.99
N HIS A 653 71.55 90.80 -50.42
CA HIS A 653 71.85 90.26 -51.75
C HIS A 653 71.03 90.93 -52.87
N SER A 654 69.84 91.49 -52.57
CA SER A 654 69.02 92.23 -53.55
C SER A 654 69.48 93.67 -53.83
N LEU A 655 70.45 94.18 -53.07
CA LEU A 655 71.04 95.53 -53.23
C LEU A 655 72.38 95.52 -54.00
N ARG A 656 72.73 94.38 -54.62
CA ARG A 656 73.68 94.29 -55.73
C ARG A 656 72.91 93.97 -57.01
#